data_AF-A0ABD0M9R2-F1
#
_entry.id   AF-A0ABD0M9R2-F1
#
_cell.length_a   1.000
_cell.length_b   1.000
_cell.length_c   1.000
_cell.angle_alpha   90.00
_cell.angle_beta   90.00
_cell.angle_gamma   90.00
#
_symmetry.space_group_name_H-M   'P 1'
#
loop_
_entity.id
_entity.type
_entity.pdbx_description
1 polymer ?
#
loop_
_entity_poly.entity_id
_entity_poly.type
_entity_poly.pdbx_seq_one_letter_code
_entity_poly.pdbx_strand_id
1 'polypeptide(L)'
;MSAGPLVVEIICTCIVAAFLLHRYGDLRKQHVLVTLATFIAWYFSLMIIFILPLDVSLTFYRQCLHDNAPPTTTVAATTPAVNVTQSPLQNPDQYSRVGREANNTADSVPNLLPLAGPGSSPIASPLADDQVAGEPAHSICQQPVSYVSDNVLPALWRVIYWTSQILTWLILPMMQSYSNAGDFTVLGKIKSALIENAIFYGTYLLIFGICLIYVAARPDLDIDGEKLKIIGVTASNTWGLFVLVLMLGYGLVEVPRSMWNNAKRGHKLSGTYFKIAKLSTEKTEAEEALEDVLEEIRRCAEKIRYNHPLRPHMDTVLAKCPESTRRSLRTTNLDDYEDYGPSTTAAELSISTLVKLHKKVIWGLQLQRRTQIQWNNLMSQAFALEEVEENMRDPSQRFKSSQDPVHPILRTFYTPTVEWYWKCRVQAWVFMGMSLILMVLSFMVVWSECLFFIQSPVLSLFAVFINLARDNYDYAYIELASILTIAYLCFCAYYSVFKIRILNYYYIAPHHQTNEHSLIFTGMMLCRLTPPLCLNFLGLIHLDSHVTHGYDTQETSYTQIMGHMDVISIISDGFNIYFPILIVLLCICTYFSLGSRILSMFGFQQFIGDDDMTSEFVDEGRELVKRERRKIERKAEGDTRRKMWTERFGNGATSSRDIPASGDRPEKFMVARSPDESDRTELLRQVEPIDYTEEHADPLADYTRSLRAGSQGYQAQGSRFTSSRSASSKPARGIFDDV
;
A
#
# COMPACT_ATOMS: atom_id res chain seq x y z
N MET A 1 -28.45 -7.20 -23.59
CA MET A 1 -27.58 -7.56 -22.45
C MET A 1 -26.13 -7.48 -22.91
N SER A 2 -25.38 -6.48 -22.46
CA SER A 2 -23.94 -6.39 -22.71
C SER A 2 -23.23 -6.53 -21.37
N ALA A 3 -23.15 -7.76 -20.84
CA ALA A 3 -22.32 -8.05 -19.67
C ALA A 3 -20.81 -8.06 -20.01
N GLY A 4 -20.47 -7.88 -21.30
CA GLY A 4 -19.10 -7.93 -21.82
C GLY A 4 -18.16 -6.92 -21.15
N PRO A 5 -18.49 -5.61 -21.12
CA PRO A 5 -17.64 -4.59 -20.52
C PRO A 5 -17.32 -4.88 -19.04
N LEU A 6 -18.34 -5.18 -18.22
CA LEU A 6 -18.15 -5.52 -16.81
C LEU A 6 -17.25 -6.76 -16.63
N VAL A 7 -17.43 -7.81 -17.44
CA VAL A 7 -16.59 -9.02 -17.35
C VAL A 7 -15.14 -8.71 -17.74
N VAL A 8 -14.93 -7.89 -18.77
CA VAL A 8 -13.59 -7.43 -19.16
C VAL A 8 -12.94 -6.64 -18.04
N GLU A 9 -13.66 -5.71 -17.40
CA GLU A 9 -13.16 -4.93 -16.26
C GLU A 9 -12.79 -5.82 -15.06
N ILE A 10 -13.64 -6.78 -14.71
CA ILE A 10 -13.39 -7.79 -13.68
C ILE A 10 -12.10 -8.57 -13.97
N ILE A 11 -11.92 -9.02 -15.21
CA ILE A 11 -10.73 -9.78 -15.60
C ILE A 11 -9.48 -8.88 -15.63
N CYS A 12 -9.59 -7.67 -16.18
CA CYS A 12 -8.49 -6.71 -16.24
C CYS A 12 -8.01 -6.32 -14.84
N THR A 13 -8.92 -6.00 -13.92
CA THR A 13 -8.58 -5.68 -12.53
C THR A 13 -7.95 -6.86 -11.80
N CYS A 14 -8.42 -8.08 -12.04
CA CYS A 14 -7.81 -9.31 -11.53
C CYS A 14 -6.36 -9.49 -12.02
N ILE A 15 -6.12 -9.30 -13.32
CA ILE A 15 -4.78 -9.38 -13.92
C ILE A 15 -3.86 -8.30 -13.34
N VAL A 16 -4.35 -7.05 -13.21
CA VAL A 16 -3.57 -5.95 -12.63
C VAL A 16 -3.22 -6.24 -11.18
N ALA A 17 -4.17 -6.70 -10.36
CA ALA A 17 -3.91 -7.06 -8.97
C ALA A 17 -2.88 -8.21 -8.86
N ALA A 18 -3.01 -9.24 -9.71
CA ALA A 18 -2.07 -10.36 -9.75
C ALA A 18 -0.67 -9.92 -10.20
N PHE A 19 -0.59 -9.05 -11.20
CA PHE A 19 0.67 -8.50 -11.70
C PHE A 19 1.36 -7.64 -10.64
N LEU A 20 0.63 -6.75 -9.95
CA LEU A 20 1.18 -5.94 -8.87
C LEU A 20 1.67 -6.82 -7.72
N LEU A 21 0.88 -7.84 -7.33
CA LEU A 21 1.24 -8.74 -6.26
C LEU A 21 2.49 -9.55 -6.62
N HIS A 22 2.58 -10.03 -7.86
CA HIS A 22 3.79 -10.67 -8.37
C HIS A 22 4.95 -9.68 -8.35
N ARG A 23 4.80 -8.43 -8.82
CA ARG A 23 5.88 -7.44 -8.88
C ARG A 23 6.50 -7.10 -7.53
N TYR A 24 5.67 -7.03 -6.47
CA TYR A 24 6.08 -6.59 -5.14
C TYR A 24 6.34 -7.75 -4.16
N GLY A 25 5.53 -8.81 -4.21
CA GLY A 25 5.63 -9.98 -3.33
C GLY A 25 6.47 -11.12 -3.91
N ASP A 26 7.03 -11.97 -3.04
CA ASP A 26 7.70 -13.21 -3.44
C ASP A 26 6.77 -14.41 -3.23
N LEU A 27 5.98 -14.74 -4.26
CA LEU A 27 4.97 -15.81 -4.20
C LEU A 27 5.53 -17.20 -3.84
N ARG A 28 6.85 -17.41 -3.99
CA ARG A 28 7.49 -18.71 -3.68
C ARG A 28 7.97 -18.82 -2.24
N LYS A 29 8.27 -17.70 -1.60
CA LYS A 29 8.73 -17.67 -0.21
C LYS A 29 7.61 -17.34 0.77
N GLN A 30 6.59 -16.63 0.31
CA GLN A 30 5.49 -16.19 1.16
C GLN A 30 4.46 -17.29 1.38
N HIS A 31 3.82 -17.26 2.55
CA HIS A 31 2.73 -18.19 2.83
C HIS A 31 1.53 -17.96 1.87
N VAL A 32 0.92 -19.06 1.40
CA VAL A 32 -0.18 -19.01 0.42
C VAL A 32 -1.38 -18.22 0.94
N LEU A 33 -1.72 -18.37 2.23
CA LEU A 33 -2.82 -17.60 2.82
C LEU A 33 -2.55 -16.10 2.82
N VAL A 34 -1.32 -15.66 3.12
CA VAL A 34 -0.92 -14.23 3.11
C VAL A 34 -1.05 -13.65 1.72
N THR A 35 -0.57 -14.42 0.74
CA THR A 35 -0.65 -14.08 -0.67
C THR A 35 -2.11 -13.95 -1.13
N LEU A 36 -2.96 -14.93 -0.79
CA LEU A 36 -4.37 -14.94 -1.16
C LEU A 36 -5.16 -13.80 -0.50
N ALA A 37 -4.99 -13.59 0.80
CA ALA A 37 -5.67 -12.52 1.54
C ALA A 37 -5.28 -11.14 0.98
N THR A 38 -3.99 -10.93 0.71
CA THR A 38 -3.52 -9.66 0.11
C THR A 38 -4.02 -9.50 -1.32
N PHE A 39 -4.03 -10.58 -2.12
CA PHE A 39 -4.56 -10.55 -3.48
C PHE A 39 -6.03 -10.09 -3.49
N ILE A 40 -6.86 -10.71 -2.65
CA ILE A 40 -8.27 -10.37 -2.51
C ILE A 40 -8.43 -8.90 -2.07
N ALA A 41 -7.61 -8.44 -1.13
CA ALA A 41 -7.62 -7.05 -0.67
C ALA A 41 -7.36 -6.07 -1.82
N TRP A 42 -6.27 -6.29 -2.55
CA TRP A 42 -5.86 -5.41 -3.65
C TRP A 42 -6.86 -5.45 -4.80
N TYR A 43 -7.37 -6.63 -5.12
CA TYR A 43 -8.35 -6.82 -6.16
C TYR A 43 -9.62 -5.99 -5.89
N PHE A 44 -10.23 -6.15 -4.71
CA PHE A 44 -11.46 -5.40 -4.39
C PHE A 44 -11.24 -3.89 -4.28
N SER A 45 -10.09 -3.46 -3.76
CA SER A 45 -9.77 -2.02 -3.72
C SER A 45 -9.54 -1.42 -5.11
N LEU A 46 -8.97 -2.16 -6.06
CA LEU A 46 -8.80 -1.67 -7.44
C LEU A 46 -10.08 -1.77 -8.26
N MET A 47 -10.97 -2.70 -7.94
CA MET A 47 -12.25 -2.90 -8.61
C MET A 47 -13.16 -1.66 -8.54
N ILE A 48 -13.09 -0.86 -7.46
CA ILE A 48 -13.94 0.34 -7.30
C ILE A 48 -13.72 1.39 -8.39
N ILE A 49 -12.53 1.40 -9.01
CA ILE A 49 -12.17 2.35 -10.07
C ILE A 49 -13.10 2.20 -11.28
N PHE A 50 -13.68 1.02 -11.47
CA PHE A 50 -14.58 0.73 -12.60
C PHE A 50 -16.04 0.54 -12.15
N ILE A 51 -16.27 -0.19 -11.05
CA ILE A 51 -17.64 -0.49 -10.60
C ILE A 51 -18.39 0.78 -10.17
N LEU A 52 -17.72 1.70 -9.48
CA LEU A 52 -18.40 2.90 -8.97
C LEU A 52 -18.83 3.84 -10.11
N PRO A 53 -17.97 4.18 -11.09
CA PRO A 53 -18.40 4.86 -12.31
C PRO A 53 -19.54 4.17 -13.06
N LEU A 54 -19.50 2.84 -13.13
CA LEU A 54 -20.56 2.05 -13.73
C LEU A 54 -21.88 2.22 -12.97
N ASP A 55 -21.85 2.09 -11.63
CA ASP A 55 -23.03 2.29 -10.76
C ASP A 55 -23.61 3.70 -10.94
N VAL A 56 -22.77 4.74 -11.00
CA VAL A 56 -23.18 6.12 -11.26
C VAL A 56 -23.87 6.27 -12.62
N SER A 57 -23.28 5.74 -13.70
CA SER A 57 -23.88 5.81 -15.04
C SER A 57 -25.23 5.10 -15.12
N LEU A 58 -25.37 3.94 -14.45
CA LEU A 58 -26.64 3.21 -14.38
C LEU A 58 -27.66 3.93 -13.50
N THR A 59 -27.25 4.57 -12.41
CA THR A 59 -28.15 5.40 -11.58
C THR A 59 -28.72 6.55 -12.39
N PHE A 60 -27.91 7.27 -13.18
CA PHE A 60 -28.43 8.32 -14.06
C PHE A 60 -29.35 7.78 -15.17
N TYR A 61 -29.05 6.59 -15.70
CA TYR A 61 -29.95 5.93 -16.65
C TYR A 61 -31.30 5.57 -16.01
N ARG A 62 -31.30 4.99 -14.81
CA ARG A 62 -32.55 4.67 -14.08
C ARG A 62 -33.32 5.92 -13.67
N GLN A 63 -32.61 6.99 -13.31
CA GLN A 63 -33.22 8.29 -13.05
C GLN A 63 -33.94 8.81 -14.31
N CYS A 64 -33.29 8.74 -15.48
CA CYS A 64 -33.93 9.11 -16.75
C CYS A 64 -35.22 8.31 -17.00
N LEU A 65 -35.20 6.99 -16.76
CA LEU A 65 -36.39 6.15 -16.89
C LEU A 65 -37.50 6.54 -15.91
N HIS A 66 -37.13 6.93 -14.69
CA HIS A 66 -38.08 7.37 -13.66
C HIS A 66 -38.71 8.72 -14.02
N ASP A 67 -37.89 9.69 -14.43
CA ASP A 67 -38.33 11.04 -14.82
C ASP A 67 -39.27 11.01 -16.04
N ASN A 68 -39.10 10.02 -16.92
CA ASN A 68 -39.90 9.85 -18.15
C ASN A 68 -40.95 8.73 -18.05
N ALA A 69 -41.18 8.16 -16.86
CA ALA A 69 -42.23 7.16 -16.68
C ALA A 69 -43.61 7.82 -16.82
N PRO A 70 -44.55 7.23 -17.59
CA PRO A 70 -45.90 7.77 -17.69
C PRO A 70 -46.54 7.80 -16.30
N PRO A 71 -47.27 8.88 -15.93
CA PRO A 71 -47.94 8.95 -14.63
C PRO A 71 -48.90 7.77 -14.53
N THR A 72 -48.68 6.91 -13.54
CA THR A 72 -49.54 5.76 -13.30
C THR A 72 -50.91 6.30 -12.94
N THR A 73 -51.83 6.30 -13.91
CA THR A 73 -53.22 6.63 -13.66
C THR A 73 -53.77 5.46 -12.86
N THR A 74 -53.83 5.62 -11.54
CA THR A 74 -54.61 4.75 -10.66
C THR A 74 -56.07 4.90 -11.08
N VAL A 75 -56.49 4.10 -12.06
CA VAL A 75 -57.91 3.77 -12.24
C VAL A 75 -58.26 2.95 -11.00
N ALA A 76 -58.78 3.63 -9.99
CA ALA A 76 -59.48 3.00 -8.90
C ALA A 76 -60.59 2.14 -9.53
N ALA A 77 -60.39 0.83 -9.55
CA ALA A 77 -61.43 -0.11 -9.87
C ALA A 77 -62.49 -0.01 -8.77
N THR A 78 -63.51 0.82 -8.99
CA THR A 78 -64.73 0.82 -8.19
C THR A 78 -65.46 -0.49 -8.44
N THR A 79 -65.22 -1.46 -7.58
CA THR A 79 -66.13 -2.60 -7.36
C THR A 79 -67.47 -2.06 -6.83
N PRO A 80 -68.63 -2.47 -7.39
CA PRO A 80 -69.91 -2.06 -6.84
C PRO A 80 -70.16 -2.87 -5.55
N ALA A 81 -70.04 -2.21 -4.40
CA ALA A 81 -70.44 -2.76 -3.12
C ALA A 81 -71.99 -2.80 -3.03
N VAL A 82 -72.50 -3.99 -2.75
CA VAL A 82 -73.91 -4.31 -2.48
C VAL A 82 -74.39 -3.54 -1.24
N ASN A 83 -75.46 -2.78 -1.41
CA ASN A 83 -76.20 -2.14 -0.31
C ASN A 83 -76.83 -3.20 0.60
N VAL A 84 -76.36 -3.30 1.84
CA VAL A 84 -77.14 -3.85 2.94
C VAL A 84 -77.33 -2.73 3.97
N THR A 85 -78.57 -2.23 3.98
CA THR A 85 -79.18 -1.39 5.02
C THR A 85 -79.02 -2.00 6.40
N GLN A 86 -78.51 -1.23 7.36
CA GLN A 86 -78.99 -1.23 8.74
C GLN A 86 -78.64 0.08 9.47
N SER A 87 -79.65 0.57 10.18
CA SER A 87 -79.84 1.88 10.80
C SER A 87 -79.15 2.01 12.18
N PRO A 88 -79.17 3.21 12.80
CA PRO A 88 -78.14 3.74 13.70
C PRO A 88 -78.44 3.55 15.18
N LEU A 89 -77.44 3.81 16.05
CA LEU A 89 -77.46 4.17 17.49
C LEU A 89 -75.97 4.41 17.85
N GLN A 90 -75.47 5.38 18.62
CA GLN A 90 -75.99 6.47 19.45
C GLN A 90 -74.74 7.26 19.93
N ASN A 91 -74.81 8.60 19.92
CA ASN A 91 -73.91 9.54 20.63
C ASN A 91 -73.97 9.34 22.18
N PRO A 92 -73.21 10.03 23.08
CA PRO A 92 -72.46 11.30 22.97
C PRO A 92 -71.05 11.27 23.64
N ASP A 93 -70.16 12.27 23.57
CA ASP A 93 -70.13 13.46 24.43
C ASP A 93 -69.01 14.47 24.05
N GLN A 94 -69.41 15.75 24.05
CA GLN A 94 -68.77 16.99 24.54
C GLN A 94 -67.25 17.23 24.39
N TYR A 95 -66.86 18.35 23.74
CA TYR A 95 -66.56 19.63 24.42
C TYR A 95 -66.33 20.79 23.43
N SER A 96 -66.87 21.96 23.78
CA SER A 96 -66.90 23.24 23.06
C SER A 96 -65.57 24.03 23.09
N ARG A 97 -65.30 24.83 22.05
CA ARG A 97 -65.09 26.30 22.13
C ARG A 97 -64.93 26.98 20.76
N VAL A 98 -65.86 27.91 20.47
CA VAL A 98 -65.70 29.32 20.05
C VAL A 98 -64.54 29.63 19.07
N GLY A 99 -64.68 30.30 17.92
CA GLY A 99 -65.76 31.10 17.31
C GLY A 99 -65.14 32.13 16.33
N ARG A 100 -65.97 32.58 15.37
CA ARG A 100 -65.84 33.66 14.33
C ARG A 100 -65.79 33.11 12.90
N GLU A 101 -66.87 33.23 12.12
CA GLU A 101 -67.37 34.45 11.40
C GLU A 101 -66.37 34.92 10.32
N ALA A 102 -66.72 35.14 9.06
CA ALA A 102 -68.02 35.19 8.38
C ALA A 102 -67.78 35.24 6.85
N ASN A 103 -68.83 34.89 6.08
CA ASN A 103 -69.36 35.61 4.91
C ASN A 103 -68.45 35.78 3.66
N ASN A 104 -68.89 35.61 2.41
CA ASN A 104 -70.22 35.80 1.82
C ASN A 104 -70.17 35.30 0.35
N THR A 105 -71.11 34.46 -0.09
CA THR A 105 -72.23 34.76 -1.02
C THR A 105 -71.79 35.12 -2.45
N ALA A 106 -72.10 34.25 -3.43
CA ALA A 106 -73.29 34.32 -4.32
C ALA A 106 -72.85 34.89 -5.68
N ASP A 107 -73.35 34.52 -6.86
CA ASP A 107 -74.65 34.07 -7.35
C ASP A 107 -74.38 33.27 -8.67
N SER A 108 -74.99 32.12 -8.99
CA SER A 108 -76.39 31.92 -9.40
C SER A 108 -76.64 32.63 -10.78
N VAL A 109 -77.21 32.10 -11.88
CA VAL A 109 -78.14 31.01 -12.25
C VAL A 109 -78.13 30.88 -13.84
N PRO A 110 -79.06 30.25 -14.60
CA PRO A 110 -78.85 28.96 -15.29
C PRO A 110 -79.32 28.88 -16.79
N ASN A 111 -79.34 27.64 -17.31
CA ASN A 111 -80.37 27.04 -18.20
C ASN A 111 -80.47 27.44 -19.69
N LEU A 112 -80.30 26.46 -20.60
CA LEU A 112 -81.36 25.62 -21.22
C LEU A 112 -80.92 25.02 -22.58
N LEU A 113 -80.99 23.69 -22.68
CA LEU A 113 -81.20 22.86 -23.89
C LEU A 113 -82.61 23.12 -24.49
N PRO A 114 -83.08 22.58 -25.66
CA PRO A 114 -82.72 21.28 -26.28
C PRO A 114 -82.80 21.19 -27.84
N LEU A 115 -82.35 20.06 -28.45
CA LEU A 115 -83.16 19.08 -29.21
C LEU A 115 -82.32 18.11 -30.10
N ALA A 116 -82.79 16.87 -30.16
CA ALA A 116 -82.29 15.69 -30.87
C ALA A 116 -82.44 15.75 -32.41
N GLY A 117 -81.59 15.09 -33.21
CA GLY A 117 -81.74 13.70 -33.67
C GLY A 117 -81.47 13.57 -35.19
N PRO A 118 -81.42 12.35 -35.78
CA PRO A 118 -80.20 11.79 -36.39
C PRO A 118 -80.22 11.59 -37.92
N GLY A 119 -79.06 11.34 -38.56
CA GLY A 119 -79.00 10.89 -39.95
C GLY A 119 -77.58 10.65 -40.50
N SER A 120 -77.35 9.46 -41.03
CA SER A 120 -76.10 8.83 -41.51
C SER A 120 -75.58 9.30 -42.89
N SER A 121 -74.25 9.50 -42.97
CA SER A 121 -73.21 9.26 -44.02
C SER A 121 -73.56 8.90 -45.50
N PRO A 122 -72.60 8.90 -46.47
CA PRO A 122 -71.22 9.46 -46.55
C PRO A 122 -70.89 10.20 -47.89
N ILE A 123 -69.67 10.77 -48.03
CA ILE A 123 -68.70 10.65 -49.17
C ILE A 123 -67.79 11.90 -49.34
N ALA A 124 -66.47 11.65 -49.32
CA ALA A 124 -65.30 12.42 -49.81
C ALA A 124 -65.03 13.84 -49.24
N SER A 125 -63.90 14.11 -48.57
CA SER A 125 -62.56 14.34 -49.14
C SER A 125 -61.55 14.64 -47.99
N PRO A 126 -60.22 14.65 -48.22
CA PRO A 126 -59.19 14.63 -47.17
C PRO A 126 -58.81 16.03 -46.69
N LEU A 127 -58.31 16.15 -45.45
CA LEU A 127 -57.24 17.05 -44.95
C LEU A 127 -57.42 17.34 -43.44
N ALA A 128 -56.29 17.25 -42.72
CA ALA A 128 -55.98 17.84 -41.41
C ALA A 128 -56.81 17.41 -40.18
N ASP A 129 -56.24 16.59 -39.29
CA ASP A 129 -55.52 17.09 -38.09
C ASP A 129 -55.17 15.93 -37.13
N ASP A 130 -53.96 16.03 -36.59
CA ASP A 130 -53.50 15.55 -35.28
C ASP A 130 -54.05 14.24 -34.70
N GLN A 131 -53.25 13.18 -34.86
CA GLN A 131 -52.95 12.28 -33.74
C GLN A 131 -51.46 11.93 -33.77
N VAL A 132 -50.67 12.71 -33.02
CA VAL A 132 -49.38 12.25 -32.48
C VAL A 132 -49.72 11.10 -31.52
N ALA A 133 -49.59 9.88 -32.03
CA ALA A 133 -49.49 8.69 -31.21
C ALA A 133 -48.30 8.91 -30.25
N GLY A 134 -48.55 8.76 -28.94
CA GLY A 134 -47.51 8.86 -27.93
C GLY A 134 -46.34 7.93 -28.27
N GLU A 135 -45.16 8.52 -28.45
CA GLU A 135 -43.94 7.74 -28.51
C GLU A 135 -43.76 6.98 -27.19
N PRO A 136 -43.42 5.69 -27.23
CA PRO A 136 -43.05 4.98 -26.01
C PRO A 136 -41.79 5.62 -25.43
N ALA A 137 -41.69 5.73 -24.11
CA ALA A 137 -40.55 6.28 -23.33
C ALA A 137 -39.16 5.68 -23.66
N HIS A 138 -39.09 4.74 -24.61
CA HIS A 138 -37.89 4.14 -25.17
C HIS A 138 -37.11 5.01 -26.17
N SER A 139 -37.62 6.18 -26.60
CA SER A 139 -36.89 7.06 -27.53
C SER A 139 -35.95 8.07 -26.86
N ILE A 140 -36.17 8.42 -25.58
CA ILE A 140 -35.44 9.50 -24.89
C ILE A 140 -34.23 8.99 -24.09
N CYS A 141 -34.39 7.90 -23.33
CA CYS A 141 -33.31 7.33 -22.51
C CYS A 141 -32.61 6.20 -23.26
N GLN A 142 -31.43 6.45 -23.83
CA GLN A 142 -30.63 5.41 -24.48
C GLN A 142 -29.94 4.50 -23.45
N GLN A 143 -29.93 3.20 -23.70
CA GLN A 143 -29.28 2.26 -22.80
C GLN A 143 -27.75 2.42 -22.85
N PRO A 144 -27.04 2.54 -21.70
CA PRO A 144 -25.58 2.63 -21.70
C PRO A 144 -24.95 1.32 -22.20
N VAL A 145 -23.78 1.44 -22.84
CA VAL A 145 -23.02 0.31 -23.42
C VAL A 145 -22.70 -0.76 -22.38
N SER A 146 -22.44 -0.33 -21.14
CA SER A 146 -22.12 -1.18 -19.99
C SER A 146 -23.36 -1.60 -19.18
N TYR A 147 -24.58 -1.54 -19.73
CA TYR A 147 -25.79 -1.87 -18.96
C TYR A 147 -25.79 -3.30 -18.38
N VAL A 148 -26.12 -3.37 -17.09
CA VAL A 148 -26.24 -4.58 -16.29
C VAL A 148 -27.63 -4.63 -15.63
N SER A 149 -28.15 -5.83 -15.35
CA SER A 149 -29.43 -5.99 -14.67
C SER A 149 -29.40 -5.50 -13.22
N ASP A 150 -30.56 -5.11 -12.71
CA ASP A 150 -30.68 -4.40 -11.43
C ASP A 150 -30.20 -5.17 -10.21
N ASN A 151 -30.14 -6.50 -10.29
CA ASN A 151 -29.70 -7.36 -9.19
C ASN A 151 -28.19 -7.55 -9.11
N VAL A 152 -27.44 -7.27 -10.19
CA VAL A 152 -26.01 -7.63 -10.26
C VAL A 152 -25.16 -6.65 -9.46
N LEU A 153 -25.35 -5.33 -9.62
CA LEU A 153 -24.58 -4.32 -8.89
C LEU A 153 -24.79 -4.42 -7.36
N PRO A 154 -26.03 -4.53 -6.82
CA PRO A 154 -26.23 -4.76 -5.38
C PRO A 154 -25.64 -6.08 -4.87
N ALA A 155 -25.64 -7.15 -5.68
CA ALA A 155 -24.99 -8.40 -5.29
C ALA A 155 -23.46 -8.25 -5.22
N LEU A 156 -22.88 -7.60 -6.23
CA LEU A 156 -21.45 -7.38 -6.36
C LEU A 156 -20.91 -6.49 -5.24
N TRP A 157 -21.56 -5.35 -4.99
CA TRP A 157 -21.20 -4.46 -3.88
C TRP A 157 -21.32 -5.12 -2.52
N ARG A 158 -22.31 -6.00 -2.31
CA ARG A 158 -22.44 -6.75 -1.05
C ARG A 158 -21.25 -7.68 -0.83
N VAL A 159 -20.79 -8.34 -1.88
CA VAL A 159 -19.56 -9.15 -1.82
C VAL A 159 -18.37 -8.27 -1.51
N ILE A 160 -18.12 -7.22 -2.31
CA ILE A 160 -16.95 -6.34 -2.18
C ILE A 160 -16.89 -5.69 -0.80
N TYR A 161 -18.01 -5.13 -0.34
CA TYR A 161 -18.07 -4.41 0.93
C TYR A 161 -17.83 -5.34 2.12
N TRP A 162 -18.61 -6.41 2.27
CA TRP A 162 -18.50 -7.28 3.44
C TRP A 162 -17.19 -8.07 3.47
N THR A 163 -16.69 -8.50 2.31
CA THR A 163 -15.37 -9.13 2.24
C THR A 163 -14.27 -8.15 2.64
N SER A 164 -14.30 -6.91 2.15
CA SER A 164 -13.33 -5.87 2.53
C SER A 164 -13.38 -5.56 4.03
N GLN A 165 -14.57 -5.51 4.64
CA GLN A 165 -14.74 -5.29 6.08
C GLN A 165 -14.15 -6.46 6.90
N ILE A 166 -14.49 -7.71 6.55
CA ILE A 166 -13.95 -8.90 7.24
C ILE A 166 -12.41 -8.96 7.08
N LEU A 167 -11.92 -8.64 5.89
CA LEU A 167 -10.50 -8.66 5.59
C LEU A 167 -9.73 -7.59 6.39
N THR A 168 -10.30 -6.39 6.50
CA THR A 168 -9.71 -5.25 7.22
C THR A 168 -9.70 -5.43 8.73
N TRP A 169 -10.80 -5.93 9.30
CA TRP A 169 -11.02 -5.94 10.75
C TRP A 169 -10.72 -7.28 11.42
N LEU A 170 -10.63 -8.38 10.66
CA LEU A 170 -10.42 -9.71 11.22
C LEU A 170 -9.21 -10.41 10.60
N ILE A 171 -9.23 -10.66 9.29
CA ILE A 171 -8.25 -11.55 8.67
C ILE A 171 -6.85 -10.93 8.62
N LEU A 172 -6.69 -9.73 8.04
CA LEU A 172 -5.36 -9.12 7.88
C LEU A 172 -4.69 -8.75 9.22
N PRO A 173 -5.38 -8.17 10.22
CA PRO A 173 -4.79 -7.91 11.54
C PRO A 173 -4.34 -9.19 12.24
N MET A 174 -5.15 -10.26 12.19
CA MET A 174 -4.78 -11.56 12.75
C MET A 174 -3.54 -12.14 12.08
N MET A 175 -3.47 -12.06 10.75
CA MET A 175 -2.31 -12.53 9.99
C MET A 175 -1.05 -11.70 10.27
N GLN A 176 -1.21 -10.39 10.49
CA GLN A 176 -0.12 -9.51 10.86
C GLN A 176 0.47 -9.90 12.22
N SER A 177 -0.36 -10.08 13.26
CA SER A 177 0.11 -10.51 14.58
C SER A 177 0.69 -11.93 14.56
N TYR A 178 0.11 -12.84 13.76
CA TYR A 178 0.63 -14.20 13.60
C TYR A 178 2.04 -14.22 12.97
N SER A 179 2.28 -13.43 11.92
CA SER A 179 3.59 -13.31 11.27
C SER A 179 4.67 -12.76 12.21
N ASN A 180 4.26 -11.91 13.17
CA ASN A 180 5.15 -11.32 14.17
C ASN A 180 5.30 -12.14 15.47
N ALA A 181 4.60 -13.26 15.61
CA ALA A 181 4.63 -14.07 16.84
C ALA A 181 5.91 -14.91 16.94
N GLY A 182 6.60 -14.84 18.09
CA GLY A 182 7.84 -15.57 18.36
C GLY A 182 7.64 -16.99 18.93
N ASP A 183 6.39 -17.44 19.10
CA ASP A 183 6.10 -18.75 19.68
C ASP A 183 6.57 -19.90 18.78
N PHE A 184 7.05 -20.98 19.42
CA PHE A 184 7.59 -22.15 18.73
C PHE A 184 6.52 -23.11 18.17
N THR A 185 5.26 -22.95 18.58
CA THR A 185 4.14 -23.81 18.15
C THR A 185 3.10 -23.03 17.39
N VAL A 186 2.45 -23.65 16.39
CA VAL A 186 1.39 -23.02 15.59
C VAL A 186 0.23 -22.56 16.49
N LEU A 187 -0.19 -23.39 17.45
CA LEU A 187 -1.25 -23.05 18.39
C LEU A 187 -0.82 -21.90 19.32
N GLY A 188 0.44 -21.88 19.75
CA GLY A 188 1.01 -20.76 20.51
C GLY A 188 0.97 -19.46 19.73
N LYS A 189 1.40 -19.47 18.46
CA LYS A 189 1.37 -18.29 17.57
C LYS A 189 -0.06 -17.78 17.37
N ILE A 190 -1.04 -18.67 17.13
CA ILE A 190 -2.45 -18.28 16.98
C ILE A 190 -2.99 -17.68 18.29
N LYS A 191 -2.69 -18.30 19.44
CA LYS A 191 -3.10 -17.80 20.75
C LYS A 191 -2.52 -16.41 21.02
N SER A 192 -1.23 -16.23 20.79
CA SER A 192 -0.55 -14.94 20.97
C SER A 192 -1.10 -13.88 20.01
N ALA A 193 -1.33 -14.23 18.75
CA ALA A 193 -1.95 -13.34 17.77
C ALA A 193 -3.37 -12.93 18.18
N LEU A 194 -4.16 -13.87 18.70
CA LEU A 194 -5.51 -13.61 19.20
C LEU A 194 -5.49 -12.71 20.43
N ILE A 195 -4.56 -12.93 21.36
CA ILE A 195 -4.41 -12.09 22.56
C ILE A 195 -4.00 -10.68 22.19
N GLU A 196 -3.00 -10.50 21.31
CA GLU A 196 -2.55 -9.19 20.83
C GLU A 196 -3.71 -8.41 20.17
N ASN A 197 -4.47 -9.07 19.29
CA ASN A 197 -5.65 -8.46 18.65
C ASN A 197 -6.80 -8.23 19.65
N ALA A 198 -7.04 -9.13 20.60
CA ALA A 198 -8.08 -8.99 21.61
C ALA A 198 -7.81 -7.83 22.57
N ILE A 199 -6.55 -7.53 22.89
CA ILE A 199 -6.19 -6.34 23.67
C ILE A 199 -6.54 -5.09 22.88
N PHE A 200 -6.13 -5.03 21.60
CA PHE A 200 -6.40 -3.88 20.74
C PHE A 200 -7.91 -3.68 20.51
N TYR A 201 -8.64 -4.70 20.09
CA TYR A 201 -10.09 -4.61 19.89
C TYR A 201 -10.86 -4.47 21.19
N GLY A 202 -10.33 -4.99 22.30
CA GLY A 202 -10.90 -4.82 23.63
C GLY A 202 -10.92 -3.37 24.07
N THR A 203 -9.87 -2.59 23.78
CA THR A 203 -9.86 -1.15 24.07
C THR A 203 -10.84 -0.38 23.18
N TYR A 204 -10.94 -0.69 21.89
CA TYR A 204 -11.97 -0.09 21.02
C TYR A 204 -13.38 -0.44 21.48
N LEU A 205 -13.63 -1.68 21.87
CA LEU A 205 -14.93 -2.11 22.37
C LEU A 205 -15.30 -1.41 23.67
N LEU A 206 -14.33 -1.15 24.55
CA LEU A 206 -14.54 -0.39 25.78
C LEU A 206 -14.91 1.07 25.47
N ILE A 207 -14.18 1.73 24.58
CA ILE A 207 -14.49 3.11 24.14
C ILE A 207 -15.87 3.16 23.50
N PHE A 208 -16.15 2.25 22.57
CA PHE A 208 -17.43 2.13 21.90
C PHE A 208 -18.57 1.86 22.89
N GLY A 209 -18.34 1.01 23.89
CA GLY A 209 -19.30 0.74 24.97
C GLY A 209 -19.61 1.98 25.80
N ILE A 210 -18.62 2.79 26.15
CA ILE A 210 -18.84 4.07 26.84
C ILE A 210 -19.65 5.04 25.97
N CYS A 211 -19.33 5.14 24.68
CA CYS A 211 -20.09 5.95 23.72
C CYS A 211 -21.54 5.46 23.58
N LEU A 212 -21.77 4.13 23.53
CA LEU A 212 -23.11 3.56 23.50
C LEU A 212 -23.90 3.83 24.78
N ILE A 213 -23.26 3.76 25.96
CA ILE A 213 -23.92 4.12 27.23
C ILE A 213 -24.33 5.60 27.21
N TYR A 214 -23.48 6.49 26.69
CA TYR A 214 -23.83 7.90 26.52
C TYR A 214 -25.03 8.11 25.59
N VAL A 215 -25.09 7.37 24.48
CA VAL A 215 -26.22 7.43 23.53
C VAL A 215 -27.49 6.83 24.14
N ALA A 216 -27.38 5.69 24.83
CA ALA A 216 -28.49 5.01 25.51
C ALA A 216 -29.06 5.80 26.69
N ALA A 217 -28.23 6.65 27.32
CA ALA A 217 -28.67 7.55 28.38
C ALA A 217 -29.49 8.74 27.86
N ARG A 218 -29.58 8.94 26.53
CA ARG A 218 -30.49 9.91 25.94
C ARG A 218 -31.89 9.29 25.78
N PRO A 219 -32.93 9.87 26.41
CA PRO A 219 -34.28 9.29 26.43
C PRO A 219 -35.00 9.31 25.06
N ASP A 220 -34.40 9.90 24.04
CA ASP A 220 -35.02 10.11 22.72
C ASP A 220 -34.69 9.00 21.70
N LEU A 221 -33.92 7.98 22.08
CA LEU A 221 -33.36 6.97 21.15
C LEU A 221 -33.55 5.53 21.65
N ASP A 222 -34.55 4.83 21.11
CA ASP A 222 -34.66 3.38 21.27
C ASP A 222 -33.56 2.67 20.44
N ILE A 223 -32.70 1.91 21.13
CA ILE A 223 -31.58 1.21 20.51
C ILE A 223 -32.04 -0.18 20.04
N ASP A 224 -32.39 -0.27 18.75
CA ASP A 224 -32.63 -1.54 18.07
C ASP A 224 -31.32 -2.17 17.57
N GLY A 225 -31.30 -3.50 17.41
CA GLY A 225 -30.14 -4.21 16.85
C GLY A 225 -29.78 -3.79 15.42
N GLU A 226 -30.78 -3.35 14.64
CA GLU A 226 -30.58 -2.78 13.30
C GLU A 226 -29.89 -1.41 13.36
N LYS A 227 -30.32 -0.54 14.29
CA LYS A 227 -29.66 0.75 14.53
C LYS A 227 -28.23 0.56 15.04
N LEU A 228 -27.98 -0.45 15.88
CA LEU A 228 -26.62 -0.77 16.34
C LEU A 228 -25.71 -1.19 15.18
N LYS A 229 -26.22 -1.99 14.24
CA LYS A 229 -25.49 -2.34 13.01
C LYS A 229 -25.15 -1.08 12.19
N ILE A 230 -26.11 -0.17 12.01
CA ILE A 230 -25.89 1.08 11.28
C ILE A 230 -24.85 1.95 11.99
N ILE A 231 -24.94 2.10 13.31
CA ILE A 231 -23.96 2.85 14.12
C ILE A 231 -22.54 2.25 13.94
N GLY A 232 -22.41 0.92 13.97
CA GLY A 232 -21.11 0.27 13.77
C GLY A 232 -20.52 0.49 12.37
N VAL A 233 -21.37 0.45 11.33
CA VAL A 233 -20.97 0.76 9.95
C VAL A 233 -20.54 2.23 9.82
N THR A 234 -21.32 3.16 10.36
CA THR A 234 -21.00 4.59 10.39
C THR A 234 -19.69 4.88 11.13
N ALA A 235 -19.46 4.26 12.29
CA ALA A 235 -18.22 4.41 13.05
C ALA A 235 -16.98 3.90 12.29
N SER A 236 -17.09 2.76 11.61
CA SER A 236 -16.03 2.22 10.76
C SER A 236 -15.70 3.17 9.60
N ASN A 237 -16.73 3.69 8.93
CA ASN A 237 -16.58 4.57 7.78
C ASN A 237 -16.03 5.94 8.17
N THR A 238 -16.49 6.55 9.26
CA THR A 238 -15.97 7.83 9.79
C THR A 238 -14.48 7.76 10.14
N TRP A 239 -14.02 6.66 10.75
CA TRP A 239 -12.58 6.45 10.96
C TRP A 239 -11.81 6.38 9.64
N GLY A 240 -12.30 5.59 8.68
CA GLY A 240 -11.69 5.50 7.35
C GLY A 240 -11.64 6.85 6.62
N LEU A 241 -12.69 7.65 6.78
CA LEU A 241 -12.85 8.96 6.17
C LEU A 241 -11.90 10.00 6.78
N PHE A 242 -11.71 9.98 8.10
CA PHE A 242 -10.66 10.77 8.76
C PHE A 242 -9.27 10.42 8.21
N VAL A 243 -8.95 9.13 8.09
CA VAL A 243 -7.67 8.69 7.48
C VAL A 243 -7.58 9.15 6.02
N LEU A 244 -8.68 9.08 5.27
CA LEU A 244 -8.73 9.54 3.88
C LEU A 244 -8.43 11.04 3.78
N VAL A 245 -8.97 11.90 4.66
CA VAL A 245 -8.65 13.34 4.69
C VAL A 245 -7.16 13.56 4.84
N LEU A 246 -6.52 12.87 5.80
CA LEU A 246 -5.09 12.98 6.02
C LEU A 246 -4.29 12.55 4.78
N MET A 247 -4.70 11.45 4.13
CA MET A 247 -4.04 10.95 2.93
C MET A 247 -4.26 11.85 1.71
N LEU A 248 -5.48 12.37 1.48
CA LEU A 248 -5.78 13.27 0.37
C LEU A 248 -5.14 14.65 0.56
N GLY A 249 -5.19 15.21 1.76
CA GLY A 249 -4.58 16.51 2.07
C GLY A 249 -3.07 16.54 1.80
N TYR A 250 -2.36 15.43 2.06
CA TYR A 250 -0.96 15.26 1.67
C TYR A 250 -0.81 14.97 0.16
N GLY A 251 -1.60 14.02 -0.35
CA GLY A 251 -1.46 13.48 -1.71
C GLY A 251 -1.77 14.48 -2.81
N LEU A 252 -2.78 15.33 -2.62
CA LEU A 252 -3.18 16.35 -3.59
C LEU A 252 -2.08 17.40 -3.83
N VAL A 253 -1.19 17.63 -2.86
CA VAL A 253 -0.08 18.57 -3.01
C VAL A 253 1.21 17.85 -3.41
N GLU A 254 1.53 16.74 -2.75
CA GLU A 254 2.81 16.07 -2.93
C GLU A 254 2.90 15.32 -4.27
N VAL A 255 1.79 14.79 -4.81
CA VAL A 255 1.81 14.09 -6.10
C VAL A 255 2.28 15.00 -7.25
N PRO A 256 1.62 16.15 -7.55
CA PRO A 256 2.07 17.04 -8.61
C PRO A 256 3.45 17.64 -8.31
N ARG A 257 3.74 18.00 -7.04
CA ARG A 257 5.05 18.49 -6.59
C ARG A 257 6.15 17.47 -6.86
N SER A 258 5.94 16.21 -6.53
CA SER A 258 6.94 15.15 -6.73
C SER A 258 7.24 14.96 -8.22
N MET A 259 6.22 14.98 -9.09
CA MET A 259 6.42 14.91 -10.54
C MET A 259 7.19 16.13 -11.07
N TRP A 260 6.87 17.33 -10.57
CA TRP A 260 7.59 18.56 -10.91
C TRP A 260 9.06 18.51 -10.48
N ASN A 261 9.32 18.08 -9.25
CA ASN A 261 10.66 17.96 -8.69
C ASN A 261 11.48 16.86 -9.39
N ASN A 262 10.82 15.79 -9.86
CA ASN A 262 11.45 14.77 -10.71
C ASN A 262 11.81 15.30 -12.11
N ALA A 263 11.12 16.34 -12.62
CA ALA A 263 11.44 16.99 -13.88
C ALA A 263 12.63 17.97 -13.76
N LYS A 264 12.84 18.55 -12.57
CA LYS A 264 13.99 19.44 -12.31
C LYS A 264 15.31 18.69 -12.40
N ARG A 265 16.24 19.24 -13.19
CA ARG A 265 17.58 18.68 -13.39
C ARG A 265 18.38 18.77 -12.09
N GLY A 266 19.17 17.73 -11.80
CA GLY A 266 20.04 17.65 -10.62
C GLY A 266 19.29 17.48 -9.28
N HIS A 267 18.10 18.07 -9.12
CA HIS A 267 17.31 18.00 -7.90
C HIS A 267 16.99 16.56 -7.50
N LYS A 268 16.59 15.72 -8.46
CA LYS A 268 16.35 14.29 -8.21
C LYS A 268 17.59 13.55 -7.71
N LEU A 269 18.77 13.86 -8.28
CA LEU A 269 20.04 13.24 -7.86
C LEU A 269 20.43 13.70 -6.45
N SER A 270 20.39 15.00 -6.19
CA SER A 270 20.65 15.55 -4.86
C SER A 270 19.69 14.98 -3.81
N GLY A 271 18.39 14.88 -4.13
CA GLY A 271 17.40 14.26 -3.26
C GLY A 271 17.65 12.77 -3.02
N THR A 272 18.21 12.05 -3.99
CA THR A 272 18.67 10.67 -3.79
C THR A 272 19.88 10.61 -2.85
N TYR A 273 20.87 11.52 -2.98
CA TYR A 273 21.99 11.57 -2.03
C TYR A 273 21.53 11.85 -0.60
N PHE A 274 20.63 12.83 -0.41
CA PHE A 274 20.04 13.12 0.89
C PHE A 274 19.36 11.89 1.51
N LYS A 275 18.57 11.16 0.71
CA LYS A 275 17.93 9.91 1.15
C LYS A 275 18.93 8.82 1.50
N ILE A 276 20.05 8.74 0.78
CA ILE A 276 21.12 7.78 1.07
C ILE A 276 21.76 8.09 2.41
N ALA A 277 22.08 9.36 2.71
CA ALA A 277 22.63 9.75 4.01
C ALA A 277 21.67 9.45 5.18
N LYS A 278 20.38 9.76 5.01
CA LYS A 278 19.36 9.40 6.01
C LYS A 278 19.20 7.88 6.17
N LEU A 279 19.30 7.13 5.07
CA LEU A 279 19.18 5.68 5.13
C LEU A 279 20.43 5.03 5.72
N SER A 280 21.63 5.60 5.56
CA SER A 280 22.83 5.04 6.19
C SER A 280 22.73 5.03 7.70
N THR A 281 22.20 6.09 8.32
CA THR A 281 22.01 6.12 9.78
C THR A 281 20.98 5.08 10.23
N GLU A 282 19.81 5.01 9.59
CA GLU A 282 18.79 3.99 9.86
C GLU A 282 19.33 2.55 9.65
N LYS A 283 20.21 2.36 8.67
CA LYS A 283 20.83 1.07 8.39
C LYS A 283 21.83 0.69 9.48
N THR A 284 22.71 1.61 9.89
CA THR A 284 23.68 1.36 10.95
C THR A 284 22.98 1.08 12.29
N GLU A 285 21.95 1.86 12.64
CA GLU A 285 21.12 1.61 13.83
C GLU A 285 20.47 0.22 13.80
N ALA A 286 19.96 -0.20 12.63
CA ALA A 286 19.38 -1.54 12.46
C ALA A 286 20.42 -2.68 12.56
N GLU A 287 21.66 -2.44 12.11
CA GLU A 287 22.76 -3.39 12.21
C GLU A 287 23.25 -3.53 13.67
N GLU A 288 23.40 -2.41 14.39
CA GLU A 288 23.75 -2.38 15.82
C GLU A 288 22.68 -3.05 16.68
N ALA A 289 21.40 -2.71 16.48
CA ALA A 289 20.29 -3.31 17.20
C ALA A 289 20.19 -4.84 16.98
N LEU A 290 20.55 -5.32 15.78
CA LEU A 290 20.63 -6.75 15.52
C LEU A 290 21.83 -7.37 16.24
N GLU A 291 22.99 -6.73 16.26
CA GLU A 291 24.18 -7.21 16.95
C GLU A 291 23.95 -7.35 18.46
N ASP A 292 23.29 -6.37 19.09
CA ASP A 292 22.87 -6.42 20.50
C ASP A 292 22.00 -7.65 20.80
N VAL A 293 21.03 -7.91 19.93
CA VAL A 293 20.14 -9.08 20.07
C VAL A 293 20.91 -10.38 19.85
N LEU A 294 21.83 -10.43 18.88
CA LEU A 294 22.67 -11.60 18.64
C LEU A 294 23.60 -11.89 19.83
N GLU A 295 24.09 -10.87 20.51
CA GLU A 295 24.89 -10.99 21.72
C GLU A 295 24.05 -11.49 22.91
N GLU A 296 22.80 -11.00 23.06
CA GLU A 296 21.83 -11.54 24.04
C GLU A 296 21.58 -13.04 23.81
N ILE A 297 21.43 -13.46 22.55
CA ILE A 297 21.33 -14.89 22.20
C ILE A 297 22.57 -15.67 22.56
N ARG A 298 23.77 -15.15 22.27
CA ARG A 298 25.03 -15.85 22.60
C ARG A 298 25.11 -16.12 24.10
N ARG A 299 24.86 -15.11 24.92
CA ARG A 299 24.83 -15.23 26.39
C ARG A 299 23.76 -16.22 26.88
N CYS A 300 22.60 -16.26 26.24
CA CYS A 300 21.58 -17.26 26.55
C CYS A 300 21.98 -18.68 26.09
N ALA A 301 22.63 -18.81 24.94
CA ALA A 301 23.07 -20.09 24.40
C ALA A 301 24.19 -20.72 25.24
N GLU A 302 25.10 -19.92 25.80
CA GLU A 302 26.13 -20.36 26.74
C GLU A 302 25.53 -20.93 28.04
N LYS A 303 24.43 -20.31 28.53
CA LYS A 303 23.70 -20.79 29.72
C LYS A 303 22.91 -22.07 29.44
N ILE A 304 22.38 -22.24 28.23
CA ILE A 304 21.60 -23.42 27.81
C ILE A 304 22.53 -24.47 27.18
N ARG A 305 23.26 -25.21 28.03
CA ARG A 305 24.10 -26.36 27.61
C ARG A 305 23.24 -27.53 27.05
N TYR A 306 23.91 -28.54 26.50
CA TYR A 306 23.31 -29.64 25.73
C TYR A 306 22.17 -30.41 26.44
N ASN A 307 22.20 -30.49 27.78
CA ASN A 307 21.24 -31.28 28.57
C ASN A 307 20.03 -30.46 29.08
N HIS A 308 19.90 -29.19 28.71
CA HIS A 308 18.82 -28.34 29.21
C HIS A 308 17.49 -28.62 28.48
N PRO A 309 16.33 -28.69 29.17
CA PRO A 309 15.03 -28.97 28.54
C PRO A 309 14.62 -27.95 27.46
N LEU A 310 15.14 -26.73 27.54
CA LEU A 310 14.90 -25.66 26.54
C LEU A 310 15.86 -25.68 25.33
N ARG A 311 16.76 -26.66 25.24
CA ARG A 311 17.74 -26.75 24.16
C ARG A 311 17.10 -26.83 22.76
N PRO A 312 16.02 -27.62 22.52
CA PRO A 312 15.37 -27.67 21.20
C PRO A 312 14.81 -26.32 20.75
N HIS A 313 14.28 -25.54 21.69
CA HIS A 313 13.80 -24.18 21.40
C HIS A 313 14.97 -23.24 21.09
N MET A 314 16.08 -23.34 21.80
CA MET A 314 17.28 -22.53 21.52
C MET A 314 17.88 -22.88 20.16
N ASP A 315 17.96 -24.16 19.80
CA ASP A 315 18.45 -24.60 18.49
C ASP A 315 17.56 -24.04 17.35
N THR A 316 16.25 -23.92 17.58
CA THR A 316 15.32 -23.26 16.64
C THR A 316 15.64 -21.77 16.47
N VAL A 317 15.96 -21.05 17.56
CA VAL A 317 16.39 -19.64 17.52
C VAL A 317 17.74 -19.50 16.80
N LEU A 318 18.71 -20.38 17.10
CA LEU A 318 20.03 -20.39 16.47
C LEU A 318 19.98 -20.71 14.98
N ALA A 319 19.00 -21.51 14.53
CA ALA A 319 18.79 -21.79 13.12
C ALA A 319 18.36 -20.54 12.32
N LYS A 320 17.75 -19.54 12.97
CA LYS A 320 17.37 -18.26 12.33
C LYS A 320 18.52 -17.26 12.29
N CYS A 321 19.55 -17.44 13.11
CA CYS A 321 20.69 -16.53 13.19
C CYS A 321 21.59 -16.62 11.94
N PRO A 322 22.32 -15.55 11.60
CA PRO A 322 23.30 -15.58 10.51
C PRO A 322 24.37 -16.66 10.71
N GLU A 323 24.88 -17.21 9.61
CA GLU A 323 25.91 -18.27 9.62
C GLU A 323 27.18 -17.86 10.38
N SER A 324 27.53 -16.57 10.41
CA SER A 324 28.65 -16.03 11.20
C SER A 324 28.47 -16.29 12.70
N THR A 325 27.32 -15.91 13.25
CA THR A 325 26.98 -16.14 14.66
C THR A 325 26.88 -17.63 14.98
N ARG A 326 26.29 -18.42 14.07
CA ARG A 326 26.16 -19.87 14.24
C ARG A 326 27.52 -20.57 14.27
N ARG A 327 28.49 -20.12 13.46
CA ARG A 327 29.87 -20.63 13.47
C ARG A 327 30.62 -20.24 14.74
N SER A 328 30.52 -18.98 15.16
CA SER A 328 31.16 -18.50 16.40
C SER A 328 30.72 -19.32 17.61
N LEU A 329 29.42 -19.61 17.72
CA LEU A 329 28.90 -20.44 18.81
C LEU A 329 29.32 -21.90 18.70
N ARG A 330 29.53 -22.43 17.49
CA ARG A 330 30.03 -23.80 17.29
C ARG A 330 31.49 -23.95 17.69
N THR A 331 32.32 -22.93 17.45
CA THR A 331 33.73 -22.95 17.85
C THR A 331 33.86 -22.87 19.37
N THR A 332 33.14 -21.97 20.03
CA THR A 332 33.19 -21.83 21.50
C THR A 332 32.70 -23.10 22.23
N ASN A 333 31.68 -23.76 21.69
CA ASN A 333 31.13 -25.00 22.27
C ASN A 333 32.05 -26.23 22.12
N LEU A 334 33.09 -26.17 21.30
CA LEU A 334 34.04 -27.29 21.09
C LEU A 334 35.24 -27.25 22.05
N ASP A 335 35.54 -26.09 22.66
CA ASP A 335 36.78 -25.87 23.41
C ASP A 335 36.63 -26.03 24.94
N ASP A 336 35.41 -26.12 25.48
CA ASP A 336 35.18 -26.24 26.94
C ASP A 336 35.03 -27.70 27.40
N TYR A 337 36.17 -28.38 27.60
CA TYR A 337 36.29 -29.59 28.41
C TYR A 337 36.77 -29.23 29.82
N GLU A 338 35.99 -28.47 30.59
CA GLU A 338 36.21 -28.36 32.04
C GLU A 338 34.92 -28.48 32.84
N ASP A 339 35.10 -29.11 33.99
CA ASP A 339 34.14 -29.78 34.87
C ASP A 339 33.73 -28.87 36.05
N TYR A 340 32.65 -29.29 36.73
CA TYR A 340 32.14 -28.89 38.06
C TYR A 340 31.34 -27.59 38.27
N GLY A 341 30.09 -27.82 38.71
CA GLY A 341 29.40 -27.00 39.72
C GLY A 341 27.93 -26.70 39.37
N PRO A 342 26.94 -27.06 40.22
CA PRO A 342 25.58 -26.56 40.06
C PRO A 342 25.61 -25.08 40.45
N SER A 343 25.84 -24.20 39.49
CA SER A 343 25.84 -22.76 39.74
C SER A 343 24.42 -22.31 40.09
N THR A 344 24.23 -22.11 41.38
CA THR A 344 23.09 -21.49 42.07
C THR A 344 22.92 -20.05 41.60
N THR A 345 22.54 -19.84 40.35
CA THR A 345 22.04 -18.57 39.79
C THR A 345 21.33 -18.81 38.46
N ALA A 346 20.65 -19.96 38.32
CA ALA A 346 19.62 -20.14 37.31
C ALA A 346 18.39 -19.30 37.70
N ALA A 347 18.52 -17.98 37.68
CA ALA A 347 17.37 -17.10 37.60
C ALA A 347 16.57 -17.56 36.38
N GLU A 348 15.36 -18.07 36.65
CA GLU A 348 14.49 -18.81 35.74
C GLU A 348 14.60 -18.35 34.29
N LEU A 349 15.36 -19.10 33.48
CA LEU A 349 15.32 -18.92 32.04
C LEU A 349 14.01 -19.52 31.55
N SER A 350 12.95 -18.71 31.54
CA SER A 350 11.61 -19.13 31.14
C SER A 350 11.50 -19.29 29.62
N ILE A 351 10.61 -20.19 29.19
CA ILE A 351 10.17 -20.31 27.79
C ILE A 351 9.71 -18.93 27.26
N SER A 352 9.07 -18.11 28.11
CA SER A 352 8.62 -16.76 27.76
C SER A 352 9.78 -15.84 27.37
N THR A 353 10.90 -15.93 28.08
CA THR A 353 12.11 -15.15 27.75
C THR A 353 12.67 -15.57 26.39
N LEU A 354 12.69 -16.88 26.13
CA LEU A 354 13.18 -17.42 24.85
C LEU A 354 12.25 -17.09 23.68
N VAL A 355 10.93 -17.07 23.90
CA VAL A 355 9.94 -16.59 22.92
C VAL A 355 10.12 -15.11 22.61
N LYS A 356 10.34 -14.27 23.63
CA LYS A 356 10.64 -12.84 23.44
C LYS A 356 11.93 -12.66 22.65
N LEU A 357 12.97 -13.41 22.98
CA LEU A 357 14.25 -13.36 22.27
C LEU A 357 14.09 -13.79 20.81
N HIS A 358 13.36 -14.88 20.56
CA HIS A 358 13.05 -15.33 19.20
C HIS A 358 12.30 -14.25 18.41
N LYS A 359 11.30 -13.59 19.02
CA LYS A 359 10.58 -12.45 18.42
C LYS A 359 11.52 -11.29 18.08
N LYS A 360 12.43 -10.90 19.00
CA LYS A 360 13.43 -9.84 18.77
C LYS A 360 14.35 -10.17 17.60
N VAL A 361 14.81 -11.41 17.49
CA VAL A 361 15.72 -11.87 16.42
C VAL A 361 15.05 -11.81 15.05
N ILE A 362 13.82 -12.33 14.96
CA ILE A 362 13.03 -12.26 13.73
C ILE A 362 12.89 -10.80 13.29
N TRP A 363 12.52 -9.92 14.23
CA TRP A 363 12.32 -8.51 13.94
C TRP A 363 13.62 -7.81 13.53
N GLY A 364 14.72 -8.01 14.26
CA GLY A 364 16.03 -7.45 13.93
C GLY A 364 16.54 -7.89 12.56
N LEU A 365 16.40 -9.18 12.22
CA LEU A 365 16.78 -9.69 10.91
C LEU A 365 15.92 -9.13 9.77
N GLN A 366 14.61 -8.99 10.01
CA GLN A 366 13.70 -8.36 9.03
C GLN A 366 14.04 -6.89 8.82
N LEU A 367 14.35 -6.16 9.90
CA LEU A 367 14.72 -4.75 9.86
C LEU A 367 16.03 -4.55 9.09
N GLN A 368 17.08 -5.30 9.43
CA GLN A 368 18.37 -5.27 8.72
C GLN A 368 18.21 -5.60 7.23
N ARG A 369 17.45 -6.68 6.91
CA ARG A 369 17.22 -7.05 5.51
C ARG A 369 16.50 -5.94 4.75
N ARG A 370 15.52 -5.30 5.37
CA ARG A 370 14.74 -4.22 4.76
C ARG A 370 15.61 -2.99 4.48
N THR A 371 16.38 -2.51 5.45
CA THR A 371 17.27 -1.36 5.27
C THR A 371 18.35 -1.66 4.24
N GLN A 372 18.87 -2.90 4.20
CA GLN A 372 19.82 -3.33 3.18
C GLN A 372 19.22 -3.36 1.76
N ILE A 373 17.96 -3.81 1.62
CA ILE A 373 17.24 -3.78 0.34
C ILE A 373 17.02 -2.33 -0.12
N GLN A 374 16.54 -1.47 0.78
CA GLN A 374 16.36 -0.04 0.51
C GLN A 374 17.68 0.60 0.06
N TRP A 375 18.79 0.23 0.72
CA TRP A 375 20.12 0.71 0.40
C TRP A 375 20.51 0.33 -1.02
N ASN A 376 20.36 -0.94 -1.39
CA ASN A 376 20.69 -1.42 -2.73
C ASN A 376 19.85 -0.72 -3.82
N ASN A 377 18.55 -0.53 -3.56
CA ASN A 377 17.64 0.14 -4.50
C ASN A 377 17.99 1.62 -4.67
N LEU A 378 18.24 2.36 -3.58
CA LEU A 378 18.64 3.76 -3.64
C LEU A 378 20.03 3.93 -4.28
N MET A 379 20.98 3.05 -3.97
CA MET A 379 22.32 3.06 -4.56
C MET A 379 22.26 2.83 -6.07
N SER A 380 21.47 1.84 -6.52
CA SER A 380 21.24 1.59 -7.95
C SER A 380 20.58 2.79 -8.65
N GLN A 381 19.65 3.46 -7.97
CA GLN A 381 19.03 4.68 -8.47
C GLN A 381 20.03 5.84 -8.56
N ALA A 382 20.90 6.01 -7.58
CA ALA A 382 21.94 7.03 -7.59
C ALA A 382 22.91 6.81 -8.76
N PHE A 383 23.41 5.58 -8.95
CA PHE A 383 24.28 5.25 -10.08
C PHE A 383 23.62 5.52 -11.43
N ALA A 384 22.36 5.13 -11.60
CA ALA A 384 21.63 5.38 -12.84
C ALA A 384 21.44 6.88 -13.12
N LEU A 385 21.26 7.70 -12.08
CA LEU A 385 21.13 9.16 -12.22
C LEU A 385 22.49 9.83 -12.49
N GLU A 386 23.57 9.38 -11.83
CA GLU A 386 24.95 9.84 -12.12
C GLU A 386 25.34 9.52 -13.57
N GLU A 387 25.04 8.31 -14.06
CA GLU A 387 25.28 7.93 -15.45
C GLU A 387 24.55 8.85 -16.43
N VAL A 388 23.30 9.24 -16.13
CA VAL A 388 22.55 10.18 -16.97
C VAL A 388 23.21 11.56 -16.98
N GLU A 389 23.70 12.05 -15.83
CA GLU A 389 24.39 13.34 -15.76
C GLU A 389 25.75 13.33 -16.48
N GLU A 390 26.51 12.23 -16.38
CA GLU A 390 27.77 12.04 -17.11
C GLU A 390 27.55 12.00 -18.62
N ASN A 391 26.56 11.24 -19.09
CA ASN A 391 26.21 11.13 -20.51
C ASN A 391 25.61 12.43 -21.10
N MET A 392 25.07 13.33 -20.26
CA MET A 392 24.68 14.67 -20.70
C MET A 392 25.88 15.59 -20.91
N ARG A 393 26.96 15.40 -20.14
CA ARG A 393 28.21 16.16 -20.28
C ARG A 393 29.05 15.68 -21.46
N ASP A 394 28.89 14.41 -21.86
CA ASP A 394 29.58 13.83 -23.01
C ASP A 394 28.95 14.32 -24.34
N PRO A 395 29.74 14.87 -25.28
CA PRO A 395 29.23 15.35 -26.57
C PRO A 395 28.80 14.22 -27.54
N SER A 396 29.11 12.96 -27.25
CA SER A 396 28.93 11.84 -28.19
C SER A 396 27.47 11.42 -28.45
N GLN A 397 26.47 12.04 -27.80
CA GLN A 397 25.01 11.80 -27.99
C GLN A 397 24.61 10.31 -28.03
N ARG A 398 25.42 9.45 -27.41
CA ARG A 398 25.25 8.01 -27.31
C ARG A 398 25.28 7.65 -25.84
N PHE A 399 24.23 7.00 -25.38
CA PHE A 399 24.15 6.57 -23.99
C PHE A 399 25.17 5.46 -23.73
N LYS A 400 26.17 5.74 -22.89
CA LYS A 400 27.10 4.75 -22.34
C LYS A 400 26.52 4.24 -21.02
N SER A 401 25.90 3.07 -21.04
CA SER A 401 25.43 2.41 -19.82
C SER A 401 26.51 1.50 -19.25
N SER A 402 26.67 1.52 -17.92
CA SER A 402 27.52 0.55 -17.22
C SER A 402 26.76 -0.74 -16.87
N GLN A 403 25.45 -0.80 -17.09
CA GLN A 403 24.60 -1.95 -16.80
C GLN A 403 24.47 -2.90 -18.00
N ASP A 404 24.23 -4.18 -17.70
CA ASP A 404 24.15 -5.26 -18.68
C ASP A 404 23.21 -4.94 -19.86
N PRO A 405 23.55 -5.39 -21.08
CA PRO A 405 22.80 -5.07 -22.28
C PRO A 405 21.35 -5.55 -22.18
N VAL A 406 20.42 -4.65 -22.49
CA VAL A 406 19.00 -4.93 -22.72
C VAL A 406 18.85 -6.11 -23.69
N HIS A 407 17.83 -6.96 -23.48
CA HIS A 407 17.51 -8.09 -24.36
C HIS A 407 17.68 -7.73 -25.86
N PRO A 408 18.29 -8.60 -26.68
CA PRO A 408 18.72 -8.26 -28.04
C PRO A 408 17.60 -7.75 -28.96
N ILE A 409 16.36 -8.19 -28.72
CA ILE A 409 15.17 -7.77 -29.46
C ILE A 409 14.82 -6.30 -29.17
N LEU A 410 14.89 -5.87 -27.90
CA LEU A 410 14.63 -4.47 -27.53
C LEU A 410 15.70 -3.53 -28.08
N ARG A 411 16.97 -3.98 -28.17
CA ARG A 411 18.08 -3.17 -28.71
C ARG A 411 17.93 -2.85 -30.19
N THR A 412 17.11 -3.61 -30.92
CA THR A 412 16.82 -3.34 -32.34
C THR A 412 15.94 -2.09 -32.52
N PHE A 413 15.01 -1.84 -31.59
CA PHE A 413 14.14 -0.67 -31.60
C PHE A 413 14.63 0.47 -30.68
N TYR A 414 15.34 0.13 -29.61
CA TYR A 414 15.89 1.04 -28.61
C TYR A 414 17.39 1.21 -28.83
N THR A 415 17.75 2.08 -29.77
CA THR A 415 19.15 2.41 -30.07
C THR A 415 19.75 3.31 -28.97
N PRO A 416 21.07 3.29 -28.73
CA PRO A 416 21.72 4.13 -27.71
C PRO A 416 21.52 5.65 -27.90
N THR A 417 21.18 6.09 -29.12
CA THR A 417 20.83 7.48 -29.42
C THR A 417 19.39 7.80 -28.99
N VAL A 418 18.44 6.91 -29.29
CA VAL A 418 17.04 7.03 -28.82
C VAL A 418 16.98 7.00 -27.30
N GLU A 419 17.78 6.14 -26.67
CA GLU A 419 17.93 6.08 -25.22
C GLU A 419 18.44 7.40 -24.63
N TRP A 420 19.45 8.01 -25.26
CA TRP A 420 19.97 9.31 -24.85
C TRP A 420 18.89 10.40 -24.97
N TYR A 421 18.18 10.50 -26.10
CA TYR A 421 17.10 11.49 -26.26
C TYR A 421 15.97 11.28 -25.25
N TRP A 422 15.59 10.03 -24.99
CA TRP A 422 14.56 9.68 -24.02
C TRP A 422 14.97 10.10 -22.61
N LYS A 423 16.08 9.54 -22.09
CA LYS A 423 16.53 9.75 -20.70
C LYS A 423 17.02 11.16 -20.44
N CYS A 424 17.75 11.77 -21.39
CA CYS A 424 18.40 13.06 -21.15
C CYS A 424 17.51 14.27 -21.50
N ARG A 425 16.53 14.12 -22.40
CA ARG A 425 15.74 15.28 -22.86
C ARG A 425 14.24 15.08 -22.69
N VAL A 426 13.65 14.06 -23.29
CA VAL A 426 12.19 13.89 -23.35
C VAL A 426 11.59 13.59 -21.98
N GLN A 427 12.24 12.74 -21.17
CA GLN A 427 11.74 12.32 -19.86
C GLN A 427 11.40 13.50 -18.95
N ALA A 428 12.23 14.54 -18.91
CA ALA A 428 11.98 15.73 -18.10
C ALA A 428 10.73 16.50 -18.55
N TRP A 429 10.52 16.65 -19.87
CA TRP A 429 9.33 17.29 -20.42
C TRP A 429 8.05 16.49 -20.17
N VAL A 430 8.11 15.16 -20.23
CA VAL A 430 6.98 14.28 -19.92
C VAL A 430 6.57 14.44 -18.45
N PHE A 431 7.53 14.41 -17.51
CA PHE A 431 7.22 14.65 -16.09
C PHE A 431 6.68 16.06 -15.85
N MET A 432 7.17 17.06 -16.56
CA MET A 432 6.68 18.43 -16.47
C MET A 432 5.22 18.55 -16.92
N GLY A 433 4.89 18.02 -18.11
CA GLY A 433 3.53 18.03 -18.64
C GLY A 433 2.56 17.25 -17.76
N MET A 434 2.98 16.07 -17.29
CA MET A 434 2.19 15.26 -16.36
C MET A 434 1.96 15.98 -15.03
N SER A 435 2.97 16.64 -14.47
CA SER A 435 2.84 17.43 -13.25
C SER A 435 1.82 18.57 -13.41
N LEU A 436 1.80 19.26 -14.55
CA LEU A 436 0.83 20.33 -14.82
C LEU A 436 -0.60 19.78 -14.89
N ILE A 437 -0.81 18.65 -15.57
CA ILE A 437 -2.14 17.99 -15.62
C ILE A 437 -2.59 17.59 -14.21
N LEU A 438 -1.72 16.95 -13.43
CA LEU A 438 -2.04 16.54 -12.06
C LEU A 438 -2.28 17.73 -11.13
N MET A 439 -1.58 18.85 -11.34
CA MET A 439 -1.81 20.09 -10.59
C MET A 439 -3.20 20.68 -10.87
N VAL A 440 -3.64 20.66 -12.13
CA VAL A 440 -5.01 21.08 -12.50
C VAL A 440 -6.03 20.14 -11.87
N LEU A 441 -5.83 18.82 -11.95
CA LEU A 441 -6.74 17.85 -11.31
C LEU A 441 -6.79 18.02 -9.78
N SER A 442 -5.65 18.25 -9.11
CA SER A 442 -5.62 18.57 -7.67
C SER A 442 -6.42 19.82 -7.35
N PHE A 443 -6.24 20.88 -8.12
CA PHE A 443 -6.99 22.12 -7.92
C PHE A 443 -8.49 21.88 -8.09
N MET A 444 -8.89 21.14 -9.13
CA MET A 444 -10.30 20.79 -9.37
C MET A 444 -10.89 19.98 -8.21
N VAL A 445 -10.15 19.02 -7.66
CA VAL A 445 -10.57 18.24 -6.49
C VAL A 445 -10.74 19.15 -5.29
N VAL A 446 -9.69 19.90 -4.89
CA VAL A 446 -9.77 20.80 -3.72
C VAL A 446 -10.91 21.81 -3.87
N TRP A 447 -11.07 22.40 -5.07
CA TRP A 447 -12.16 23.33 -5.36
C TRP A 447 -13.54 22.67 -5.20
N SER A 448 -13.70 21.46 -5.71
CA SER A 448 -14.96 20.72 -5.64
C SER A 448 -15.28 20.25 -4.22
N GLU A 449 -14.25 19.86 -3.43
CA GLU A 449 -14.38 19.58 -2.00
C GLU A 449 -14.85 20.80 -1.21
N CYS A 450 -14.31 21.99 -1.52
CA CYS A 450 -14.72 23.22 -0.85
C CYS A 450 -16.15 23.66 -1.13
N LEU A 451 -16.74 23.20 -2.23
CA LEU A 451 -17.99 23.77 -2.75
C LEU A 451 -19.12 22.75 -2.82
N PHE A 452 -18.89 21.48 -2.44
CA PHE A 452 -19.94 20.48 -2.52
C PHE A 452 -21.13 20.79 -1.58
N PHE A 453 -20.96 21.57 -0.51
CA PHE A 453 -22.07 21.97 0.35
C PHE A 453 -23.02 23.00 -0.29
N ILE A 454 -22.61 23.68 -1.37
CA ILE A 454 -23.45 24.67 -2.07
C ILE A 454 -24.25 23.94 -3.16
N GLN A 455 -25.51 23.65 -2.84
CA GLN A 455 -26.43 22.93 -3.74
C GLN A 455 -26.99 23.82 -4.86
N SER A 456 -27.14 25.14 -4.63
CA SER A 456 -27.66 26.08 -5.62
C SER A 456 -26.92 27.42 -5.57
N PRO A 457 -26.15 27.80 -6.62
CA PRO A 457 -25.83 27.05 -7.85
C PRO A 457 -24.86 25.88 -7.62
N VAL A 458 -24.86 24.88 -8.52
CA VAL A 458 -23.87 23.78 -8.52
C VAL A 458 -22.49 24.36 -8.86
N LEU A 459 -21.58 24.40 -7.88
CA LEU A 459 -20.24 24.99 -8.03
C LEU A 459 -19.09 23.96 -8.06
N SER A 460 -19.36 22.70 -7.71
CA SER A 460 -18.41 21.59 -7.89
C SER A 460 -18.14 21.37 -9.38
N LEU A 461 -16.88 21.40 -9.80
CA LEU A 461 -16.51 21.29 -11.21
C LEU A 461 -16.88 19.91 -11.77
N PHE A 462 -16.70 18.85 -10.98
CA PHE A 462 -17.07 17.50 -11.38
C PHE A 462 -18.58 17.34 -11.50
N ALA A 463 -19.35 17.90 -10.57
CA ALA A 463 -20.81 17.89 -10.65
C ALA A 463 -21.32 18.66 -11.87
N VAL A 464 -20.73 19.82 -12.20
CA VAL A 464 -21.07 20.58 -13.42
C VAL A 464 -20.82 19.75 -14.68
N PHE A 465 -19.65 19.11 -14.82
CA PHE A 465 -19.35 18.30 -16.00
C PHE A 465 -20.26 17.08 -16.14
N ILE A 466 -20.61 16.44 -15.02
CA ILE A 466 -21.50 15.27 -15.02
C ILE A 466 -22.95 15.67 -15.29
N ASN A 467 -23.45 16.77 -14.72
CA ASN A 467 -24.79 17.26 -15.00
C ASN A 467 -24.96 17.70 -16.45
N LEU A 468 -23.96 18.39 -17.03
CA LEU A 468 -23.98 18.71 -18.46
C LEU A 468 -24.00 17.46 -19.35
N ALA A 469 -23.30 16.40 -18.94
CA ALA A 469 -23.31 15.14 -19.67
C ALA A 469 -24.63 14.36 -19.48
N ARG A 470 -25.26 14.47 -18.30
CA ARG A 470 -26.59 13.93 -18.01
C ARG A 470 -27.62 14.56 -18.94
N ASP A 471 -27.59 15.87 -19.12
CA ASP A 471 -28.53 16.60 -20.00
C ASP A 471 -28.40 16.19 -21.47
N ASN A 472 -27.20 15.80 -21.90
CA ASN A 472 -26.92 15.32 -23.25
C ASN A 472 -27.06 13.78 -23.40
N TYR A 473 -27.45 13.07 -22.34
CA TYR A 473 -27.54 11.61 -22.27
C TYR A 473 -26.23 10.87 -22.67
N ASP A 474 -25.06 11.49 -22.45
CA ASP A 474 -23.77 10.89 -22.76
C ASP A 474 -23.24 10.07 -21.57
N TYR A 475 -23.81 8.88 -21.40
CA TYR A 475 -23.43 7.97 -20.32
C TYR A 475 -21.97 7.50 -20.41
N ALA A 476 -21.40 7.42 -21.61
CA ALA A 476 -20.01 7.02 -21.81
C ALA A 476 -19.03 8.10 -21.30
N TYR A 477 -19.36 9.38 -21.52
CA TYR A 477 -18.60 10.48 -20.93
C TYR A 477 -18.71 10.50 -19.40
N ILE A 478 -19.91 10.30 -18.84
CA ILE A 478 -20.12 10.24 -17.38
C ILE A 478 -19.24 9.13 -16.78
N GLU A 479 -19.26 7.94 -17.38
CA GLU A 479 -18.46 6.79 -16.95
C GLU A 479 -16.95 7.11 -17.05
N LEU A 480 -16.46 7.61 -18.19
CA LEU A 480 -15.03 7.92 -18.39
C LEU A 480 -14.52 9.03 -17.46
N ALA A 481 -15.28 10.11 -17.30
CA ALA A 481 -14.93 11.22 -16.41
C ALA A 481 -14.92 10.77 -14.94
N SER A 482 -15.87 9.91 -14.57
CA SER A 482 -15.93 9.30 -13.23
C SER A 482 -14.73 8.38 -12.98
N ILE A 483 -14.37 7.51 -13.94
CA ILE A 483 -13.17 6.64 -13.88
C ILE A 483 -11.91 7.49 -13.68
N LEU A 484 -11.74 8.56 -14.47
CA LEU A 484 -10.57 9.43 -14.36
C LEU A 484 -10.48 10.12 -13.00
N THR A 485 -11.62 10.54 -12.45
CA THR A 485 -11.70 11.22 -11.15
C THR A 485 -11.42 10.27 -9.99
N ILE A 486 -12.11 9.12 -9.91
CA ILE A 486 -11.88 8.13 -8.85
C ILE A 486 -10.47 7.53 -8.93
N ALA A 487 -9.93 7.29 -10.13
CA ALA A 487 -8.57 6.81 -10.31
C ALA A 487 -7.55 7.82 -9.79
N TYR A 488 -7.78 9.12 -10.01
CA TYR A 488 -6.94 10.17 -9.48
C TYR A 488 -6.98 10.24 -7.94
N LEU A 489 -8.17 10.19 -7.34
CA LEU A 489 -8.33 10.14 -5.87
C LEU A 489 -7.65 8.92 -5.27
N CYS A 490 -7.82 7.74 -5.87
CA CYS A 490 -7.12 6.52 -5.46
C CYS A 490 -5.60 6.68 -5.58
N PHE A 491 -5.10 7.26 -6.68
CA PHE A 491 -3.67 7.50 -6.88
C PHE A 491 -3.11 8.42 -5.79
N CYS A 492 -3.78 9.54 -5.49
CA CYS A 492 -3.38 10.45 -4.42
C CYS A 492 -3.38 9.77 -3.05
N ALA A 493 -4.48 9.09 -2.68
CA ALA A 493 -4.60 8.43 -1.39
C ALA A 493 -3.54 7.33 -1.20
N TYR A 494 -3.35 6.46 -2.21
CA TYR A 494 -2.41 5.35 -2.13
C TYR A 494 -0.95 5.83 -2.22
N TYR A 495 -0.65 6.86 -3.01
CA TYR A 495 0.66 7.50 -3.03
C TYR A 495 1.05 8.01 -1.64
N SER A 496 0.11 8.67 -0.94
CA SER A 496 0.31 9.12 0.44
C SER A 496 0.59 7.96 1.40
N VAL A 497 -0.16 6.85 1.31
CA VAL A 497 0.06 5.67 2.15
C VAL A 497 1.48 5.10 1.97
N PHE A 498 2.01 5.07 0.75
CA PHE A 498 3.35 4.54 0.49
C PHE A 498 4.47 5.52 0.82
N LYS A 499 4.18 6.82 0.89
CA LYS A 499 5.17 7.87 1.14
C LYS A 499 5.27 8.28 2.60
N ILE A 500 4.15 8.31 3.30
CA ILE A 500 4.09 8.73 4.69
C ILE A 500 4.76 7.64 5.54
N ARG A 501 6.01 7.91 5.95
CA ARG A 501 6.75 7.10 6.92
C ARG A 501 6.23 7.40 8.32
N ILE A 502 5.01 6.96 8.67
CA ILE A 502 4.46 7.31 10.00
C ILE A 502 5.38 6.83 11.13
N LEU A 503 6.12 5.72 11.00
CA LEU A 503 7.07 5.27 12.04
C LEU A 503 8.21 4.34 11.53
N ASN A 504 8.66 4.44 10.27
CA ASN A 504 9.66 3.50 9.70
C ASN A 504 9.26 2.01 9.84
N TYR A 505 7.99 1.65 9.99
CA TYR A 505 7.56 0.25 10.19
C TYR A 505 7.32 -0.52 8.88
N TYR A 506 7.10 0.16 7.75
CA TYR A 506 6.59 -0.45 6.52
C TYR A 506 7.35 0.02 5.28
N TYR A 507 7.64 -0.90 4.34
CA TYR A 507 8.27 -0.58 3.06
C TYR A 507 7.85 -1.58 1.98
N ILE A 508 7.36 -1.09 0.85
CA ILE A 508 7.18 -1.91 -0.36
C ILE A 508 8.43 -1.78 -1.22
N ALA A 509 9.10 -2.91 -1.43
CA ALA A 509 10.27 -3.01 -2.28
C ALA A 509 9.87 -3.64 -3.63
N PRO A 510 10.22 -3.02 -4.77
CA PRO A 510 10.05 -3.68 -6.06
C PRO A 510 10.99 -4.91 -6.17
N HIS A 511 10.70 -5.83 -7.10
CA HIS A 511 11.50 -7.03 -7.40
C HIS A 511 11.38 -8.18 -6.37
N HIS A 512 10.17 -8.44 -5.86
CA HIS A 512 9.89 -9.55 -4.94
C HIS A 512 10.65 -9.44 -3.61
N GLN A 513 10.92 -8.20 -3.19
CA GLN A 513 11.71 -7.92 -2.01
C GLN A 513 10.85 -7.43 -0.83
N THR A 514 9.53 -7.36 -1.00
CA THR A 514 8.60 -6.94 0.04
C THR A 514 8.35 -8.07 1.05
N ASN A 515 8.48 -7.74 2.34
CA ASN A 515 8.18 -8.66 3.43
C ASN A 515 6.67 -8.87 3.59
N GLU A 516 6.27 -10.04 4.08
CA GLU A 516 4.86 -10.41 4.34
C GLU A 516 4.12 -9.35 5.17
N HIS A 517 4.75 -8.89 6.26
CA HIS A 517 4.19 -7.87 7.14
C HIS A 517 3.83 -6.56 6.44
N SER A 518 4.72 -6.08 5.55
CA SER A 518 4.47 -4.85 4.78
C SER A 518 3.36 -5.08 3.75
N LEU A 519 3.30 -6.26 3.15
CA LEU A 519 2.27 -6.63 2.18
C LEU A 519 0.87 -6.66 2.84
N ILE A 520 0.74 -7.32 3.99
CA ILE A 520 -0.50 -7.40 4.78
C ILE A 520 -0.98 -6.00 5.19
N PHE A 521 -0.08 -5.15 5.68
CA PHE A 521 -0.41 -3.78 6.07
C PHE A 521 -0.96 -2.97 4.88
N THR A 522 -0.36 -3.14 3.70
CA THR A 522 -0.80 -2.41 2.51
C THR A 522 -2.17 -2.87 2.04
N GLY A 523 -2.45 -4.19 2.06
CA GLY A 523 -3.78 -4.72 1.82
C GLY A 523 -4.81 -4.17 2.82
N MET A 524 -4.43 -4.06 4.09
CA MET A 524 -5.32 -3.54 5.15
C MET A 524 -5.66 -2.07 4.92
N MET A 525 -4.68 -1.25 4.55
CA MET A 525 -4.89 0.17 4.26
C MET A 525 -5.75 0.39 3.00
N LEU A 526 -5.53 -0.39 1.94
CA LEU A 526 -6.33 -0.28 0.72
C LEU A 526 -7.79 -0.62 0.96
N CYS A 527 -8.08 -1.75 1.64
CA CYS A 527 -9.46 -2.11 1.98
C CYS A 527 -10.13 -1.11 2.91
N ARG A 528 -9.38 -0.57 3.90
CA ARG A 528 -9.90 0.44 4.84
C ARG A 528 -10.28 1.75 4.15
N LEU A 529 -9.49 2.18 3.17
CA LEU A 529 -9.73 3.43 2.44
C LEU A 529 -10.78 3.29 1.33
N THR A 530 -11.20 2.06 1.00
CA THR A 530 -12.13 1.81 -0.12
C THR A 530 -13.52 2.44 0.12
N PRO A 531 -14.25 2.16 1.23
CA PRO A 531 -15.54 2.81 1.48
C PRO A 531 -15.51 4.35 1.54
N PRO A 532 -14.57 5.00 2.25
CA PRO A 532 -14.53 6.45 2.30
C PRO A 532 -14.14 7.09 0.96
N LEU A 533 -13.35 6.41 0.11
CA LEU A 533 -13.06 6.89 -1.25
C LEU A 533 -14.32 6.93 -2.11
N CYS A 534 -15.16 5.89 -2.02
CA CYS A 534 -16.44 5.86 -2.73
C CYS A 534 -17.36 6.99 -2.27
N LEU A 535 -17.49 7.20 -0.95
CA LEU A 535 -18.28 8.29 -0.39
C LEU A 535 -17.78 9.68 -0.81
N ASN A 536 -16.47 9.88 -0.70
CA ASN A 536 -15.85 11.14 -1.09
C ASN A 536 -16.13 11.47 -2.56
N PHE A 537 -15.99 10.50 -3.46
CA PHE A 537 -16.33 10.66 -4.86
C PHE A 537 -17.82 10.93 -5.10
N LEU A 538 -18.73 10.22 -4.43
CA LEU A 538 -20.18 10.46 -4.55
C LEU A 538 -20.59 11.86 -4.06
N GLY A 539 -19.94 12.35 -2.99
CA GLY A 539 -20.11 13.72 -2.50
C GLY A 539 -19.66 14.78 -3.52
N LEU A 540 -18.52 14.57 -4.19
CA LEU A 540 -17.99 15.49 -5.21
C LEU A 540 -18.93 15.67 -6.41
N ILE A 541 -19.69 14.65 -6.77
CA ILE A 541 -20.60 14.65 -7.92
C ILE A 541 -22.06 14.98 -7.55
N HIS A 542 -22.32 15.33 -6.28
CA HIS A 542 -23.67 15.63 -5.74
C HIS A 542 -24.70 14.49 -5.88
N LEU A 543 -24.23 13.24 -5.90
CA LEU A 543 -25.08 12.04 -5.94
C LEU A 543 -25.24 11.39 -4.55
N ASP A 544 -24.70 12.02 -3.51
CA ASP A 544 -24.88 11.60 -2.12
C ASP A 544 -26.16 12.21 -1.52
N SER A 545 -27.05 11.38 -1.00
CA SER A 545 -28.33 11.80 -0.42
C SER A 545 -28.18 12.62 0.87
N HIS A 546 -27.01 12.53 1.53
CA HIS A 546 -26.65 13.38 2.68
C HIS A 546 -26.42 14.84 2.29
N VAL A 547 -25.95 15.07 1.07
CA VAL A 547 -25.61 16.41 0.57
C VAL A 547 -26.76 17.00 -0.22
N THR A 548 -27.59 16.18 -0.86
CA THR A 548 -28.73 16.63 -1.65
C THR A 548 -30.02 16.19 -0.95
N HIS A 549 -30.59 17.03 -0.08
CA HIS A 549 -31.92 16.80 0.53
C HIS A 549 -33.09 16.84 -0.50
N GLY A 550 -32.80 16.59 -1.78
CA GLY A 550 -33.77 16.57 -2.86
C GLY A 550 -34.46 15.21 -2.92
N TYR A 551 -35.78 15.21 -2.77
CA TYR A 551 -36.63 14.02 -2.66
C TYR A 551 -36.74 13.16 -3.93
N ASP A 552 -36.07 13.51 -5.04
CA ASP A 552 -36.31 12.91 -6.37
C ASP A 552 -35.10 12.23 -7.04
N THR A 553 -33.92 12.18 -6.41
CA THR A 553 -32.75 11.49 -7.02
C THR A 553 -32.62 10.05 -6.53
N GLN A 554 -32.60 9.10 -7.46
CA GLN A 554 -32.27 7.70 -7.20
C GLN A 554 -30.85 7.57 -6.65
N GLU A 555 -30.72 6.80 -5.59
CA GLU A 555 -29.43 6.52 -4.97
C GLU A 555 -28.66 5.44 -5.74
N THR A 556 -27.33 5.43 -5.54
CA THR A 556 -26.47 4.37 -6.06
C THR A 556 -26.68 3.05 -5.33
N SER A 557 -26.38 1.94 -6.01
CA SER A 557 -26.44 0.61 -5.40
C SER A 557 -25.45 0.49 -4.23
N TYR A 558 -24.33 1.21 -4.29
CA TYR A 558 -23.37 1.34 -3.19
C TYR A 558 -23.98 1.98 -1.93
N THR A 559 -24.63 3.14 -2.06
CA THR A 559 -25.25 3.88 -0.94
C THR A 559 -26.27 3.03 -0.19
N GLN A 560 -27.07 2.23 -0.91
CA GLN A 560 -28.04 1.30 -0.32
C GLN A 560 -27.42 0.24 0.61
N ILE A 561 -26.20 -0.21 0.33
CA ILE A 561 -25.51 -1.25 1.11
C ILE A 561 -24.78 -0.66 2.31
N MET A 562 -24.23 0.54 2.14
CA MET A 562 -23.63 1.28 3.25
C MET A 562 -24.67 1.70 4.29
N GLY A 563 -25.90 1.98 3.85
CA GLY A 563 -27.01 2.44 4.68
C GLY A 563 -26.96 3.94 4.93
N HIS A 564 -28.12 4.52 5.25
CA HIS A 564 -28.21 5.95 5.56
C HIS A 564 -27.50 6.26 6.88
N MET A 565 -26.50 7.14 6.84
CA MET A 565 -25.78 7.63 8.02
C MET A 565 -26.66 8.51 8.95
N ASP A 566 -27.93 8.73 8.59
CA ASP A 566 -28.90 9.63 9.22
C ASP A 566 -29.19 9.35 10.70
N VAL A 567 -28.80 8.17 11.21
CA VAL A 567 -29.01 7.80 12.61
C VAL A 567 -28.22 8.71 13.57
N ILE A 568 -27.16 9.41 13.09
CA ILE A 568 -26.43 10.42 13.87
C ILE A 568 -26.27 11.70 13.05
N SER A 569 -27.33 12.50 12.95
CA SER A 569 -27.36 13.81 12.26
C SER A 569 -26.23 14.75 12.68
N ILE A 570 -25.81 14.71 13.95
CA ILE A 570 -24.66 15.48 14.47
C ILE A 570 -23.36 15.17 13.71
N ILE A 571 -23.15 13.91 13.31
CA ILE A 571 -21.97 13.50 12.56
C ILE A 571 -22.12 13.90 11.09
N SER A 572 -23.30 13.75 10.50
CA SER A 572 -23.55 14.11 9.09
C SER A 572 -23.42 15.62 8.84
N ASP A 573 -24.06 16.45 9.66
CA ASP A 573 -24.03 17.92 9.51
C ASP A 573 -22.64 18.50 9.80
N GLY A 574 -21.96 17.97 10.82
CA GLY A 574 -20.59 18.37 11.13
C GLY A 574 -19.61 17.98 10.03
N PHE A 575 -19.81 16.82 9.41
CA PHE A 575 -18.94 16.32 8.36
C PHE A 575 -18.89 17.26 7.15
N ASN A 576 -20.05 17.72 6.67
CA ASN A 576 -20.16 18.61 5.52
C ASN A 576 -19.45 19.97 5.71
N ILE A 577 -19.29 20.42 6.95
CA ILE A 577 -18.62 21.68 7.30
C ILE A 577 -17.12 21.47 7.53
N TYR A 578 -16.75 20.50 8.38
CA TYR A 578 -15.36 20.37 8.86
C TYR A 578 -14.46 19.65 7.86
N PHE A 579 -14.98 18.74 7.04
CA PHE A 579 -14.18 17.94 6.12
C PHE A 579 -13.49 18.80 5.04
N PRO A 580 -14.19 19.69 4.31
CA PRO A 580 -13.54 20.59 3.36
C PRO A 580 -12.51 21.51 4.00
N ILE A 581 -12.83 22.08 5.17
CA ILE A 581 -11.92 22.97 5.92
C ILE A 581 -10.63 22.22 6.27
N LEU A 582 -10.75 20.98 6.75
CA LEU A 582 -9.61 20.16 7.13
C LEU A 582 -8.75 19.79 5.91
N ILE A 583 -9.34 19.43 4.77
CA ILE A 583 -8.60 19.14 3.53
C ILE A 583 -7.81 20.38 3.07
N VAL A 584 -8.44 21.55 3.02
CA VAL A 584 -7.77 22.80 2.62
C VAL A 584 -6.64 23.15 3.57
N LEU A 585 -6.90 23.07 4.88
CA LEU A 585 -5.89 23.35 5.90
C LEU A 585 -4.69 22.41 5.73
N LEU A 586 -4.93 21.10 5.55
CA LEU A 586 -3.87 20.13 5.32
C LEU A 586 -3.12 20.37 4.01
N CYS A 587 -3.81 20.75 2.94
CA CYS A 587 -3.18 21.13 1.67
C CYS A 587 -2.26 22.34 1.88
N ILE A 588 -2.71 23.38 2.58
CA ILE A 588 -1.91 24.57 2.91
C ILE A 588 -0.71 24.19 3.77
N CYS A 589 -0.91 23.40 4.84
CA CYS A 589 0.16 22.94 5.72
C CYS A 589 1.21 22.13 4.96
N THR A 590 0.78 21.22 4.08
CA THR A 590 1.67 20.42 3.25
C THR A 590 2.38 21.29 2.21
N TYR A 591 1.66 22.25 1.62
CA TYR A 591 2.22 23.15 0.63
C TYR A 591 3.37 24.00 1.18
N PHE A 592 3.19 24.57 2.37
CA PHE A 592 4.23 25.36 3.05
C PHE A 592 5.20 24.53 3.89
N SER A 593 5.13 23.19 3.80
CA SER A 593 5.92 22.25 4.61
C SER A 593 5.93 22.61 6.12
N LEU A 594 4.79 23.09 6.64
CA LEU A 594 4.70 23.57 8.02
C LEU A 594 5.04 22.48 9.04
N GLY A 595 4.69 21.23 8.74
CA GLY A 595 5.00 20.08 9.60
C GLY A 595 6.49 19.88 9.84
N SER A 596 7.31 19.90 8.77
CA SER A 596 8.77 19.77 8.90
C SER A 596 9.38 21.00 9.56
N ARG A 597 8.88 22.20 9.24
CA ARG A 597 9.35 23.46 9.84
C ARG A 597 9.09 23.51 11.34
N ILE A 598 7.88 23.13 11.78
CA ILE A 598 7.55 23.05 13.21
C ILE A 598 8.42 22.02 13.92
N LEU A 599 8.62 20.84 13.35
CA LEU A 599 9.51 19.83 13.95
C LEU A 599 10.97 20.29 14.03
N SER A 600 11.43 21.04 13.02
CA SER A 600 12.77 21.63 13.02
C SER A 600 12.93 22.68 14.13
N MET A 601 11.89 23.46 14.44
CA MET A 601 11.88 24.37 15.59
C MET A 601 11.98 23.64 16.93
N PHE A 602 11.46 22.41 17.04
CA PHE A 602 11.59 21.57 18.23
C PHE A 602 12.90 20.75 18.26
N GLY A 603 13.82 20.95 17.31
CA GLY A 603 15.14 20.32 17.30
C GLY A 603 15.19 18.90 16.73
N PHE A 604 14.10 18.40 16.13
CA PHE A 604 14.07 17.06 15.54
C PHE A 604 14.52 17.08 14.07
N GLN A 605 15.83 17.15 13.84
CA GLN A 605 16.40 17.12 12.48
C GLN A 605 16.17 15.77 11.74
N GLN A 606 15.90 14.68 12.47
CA GLN A 606 15.65 13.35 11.88
C GLN A 606 14.38 13.27 11.00
N PHE A 607 13.46 14.24 11.14
CA PHE A 607 12.21 14.29 10.36
C PHE A 607 12.18 15.38 9.28
N ILE A 608 13.34 15.97 8.94
CA ILE A 608 13.43 16.84 7.77
C ILE A 608 12.97 16.04 6.53
N GLY A 609 11.90 16.53 5.91
CA GLY A 609 11.32 15.98 4.70
C GLY A 609 12.16 16.32 3.48
N ASP A 610 11.82 15.71 2.34
CA ASP A 610 12.56 15.86 1.07
C ASP A 610 12.67 17.33 0.58
N ASP A 611 11.81 18.24 1.07
CA ASP A 611 11.71 19.63 0.60
C ASP A 611 12.77 20.59 1.17
N ASP A 612 13.33 20.32 2.36
CA ASP A 612 14.36 21.16 3.01
C ASP A 612 15.71 20.41 3.06
N MET A 613 16.16 19.94 1.89
CA MET A 613 17.41 19.21 1.73
C MET A 613 18.62 20.06 2.17
N THR A 614 19.27 19.68 3.28
CA THR A 614 20.50 20.35 3.74
C THR A 614 21.68 19.95 2.87
N SER A 615 22.58 20.90 2.57
CA SER A 615 23.77 20.64 1.75
C SER A 615 24.69 19.60 2.41
N GLU A 616 24.76 19.58 3.74
CA GLU A 616 25.58 18.65 4.52
C GLU A 616 25.20 17.18 4.27
N PHE A 617 23.91 16.83 4.40
CA PHE A 617 23.45 15.45 4.14
C PHE A 617 23.58 15.07 2.66
N VAL A 618 23.50 16.04 1.73
CA VAL A 618 23.72 15.77 0.30
C VAL A 618 25.18 15.44 0.03
N ASP A 619 26.11 16.17 0.65
CA ASP A 619 27.53 15.95 0.49
C ASP A 619 27.97 14.63 1.14
N GLU A 620 27.48 14.32 2.34
CA GLU A 620 27.66 13.01 2.99
C GLU A 620 27.15 11.87 2.09
N GLY A 621 25.93 12.01 1.55
CA GLY A 621 25.33 11.05 0.64
C GLY A 621 26.16 10.84 -0.63
N ARG A 622 26.71 11.93 -1.19
CA ARG A 622 27.60 11.86 -2.36
C ARG A 622 28.88 11.11 -2.04
N GLU A 623 29.48 11.34 -0.89
CA GLU A 623 30.68 10.62 -0.46
C GLU A 623 30.42 9.12 -0.24
N LEU A 624 29.28 8.77 0.36
CA LEU A 624 28.84 7.39 0.53
C LEU A 624 28.69 6.67 -0.82
N VAL A 625 28.06 7.30 -1.81
CA VAL A 625 27.92 6.74 -3.16
C VAL A 625 29.28 6.55 -3.82
N LYS A 626 30.18 7.53 -3.72
CA LYS A 626 31.57 7.40 -4.23
C LYS A 626 32.35 6.27 -3.54
N ARG A 627 32.12 6.06 -2.24
CA ARG A 627 32.77 4.98 -1.47
C ARG A 627 32.28 3.61 -1.93
N GLU A 628 30.96 3.45 -2.10
CA GLU A 628 30.37 2.19 -2.57
C GLU A 628 30.69 1.90 -4.03
N ARG A 629 30.69 2.91 -4.92
CA ARG A 629 31.13 2.74 -6.33
C ARG A 629 32.55 2.18 -6.39
N ARG A 630 33.51 2.79 -5.66
CA ARG A 630 34.89 2.30 -5.57
C ARG A 630 34.98 0.88 -5.00
N LYS A 631 34.09 0.49 -4.11
CA LYS A 631 34.04 -0.86 -3.53
C LYS A 631 33.54 -1.89 -4.54
N ILE A 632 32.53 -1.54 -5.35
CA ILE A 632 32.00 -2.36 -6.43
C ILE A 632 33.05 -2.53 -7.53
N GLU A 633 33.71 -1.45 -7.95
CA GLU A 633 34.78 -1.49 -8.96
C GLU A 633 35.92 -2.39 -8.52
N ARG A 634 36.41 -2.24 -7.28
CA ARG A 634 37.45 -3.13 -6.71
C ARG A 634 37.03 -4.60 -6.71
N LYS A 635 35.78 -4.89 -6.35
CA LYS A 635 35.26 -6.26 -6.36
C LYS A 635 35.18 -6.82 -7.78
N ALA A 636 34.71 -6.02 -8.74
CA ALA A 636 34.64 -6.40 -10.14
C ALA A 636 36.03 -6.65 -10.75
N GLU A 637 37.02 -5.81 -10.42
CA GLU A 637 38.41 -6.00 -10.81
C GLU A 637 39.00 -7.27 -10.19
N GLY A 638 38.76 -7.51 -8.89
CA GLY A 638 39.16 -8.72 -8.19
C GLY A 638 38.56 -9.99 -8.82
N ASP A 639 37.26 -9.98 -9.12
CA ASP A 639 36.56 -11.09 -9.78
C ASP A 639 37.07 -11.31 -11.21
N THR A 640 37.36 -10.24 -11.95
CA THR A 640 37.93 -10.31 -13.30
C THR A 640 39.34 -10.90 -13.27
N ARG A 641 40.18 -10.47 -12.32
CA ARG A 641 41.50 -11.05 -12.08
C ARG A 641 41.41 -12.52 -11.71
N ARG A 642 40.43 -12.88 -10.87
CA ARG A 642 40.18 -14.28 -10.48
C ARG A 642 39.76 -15.12 -11.68
N LYS A 643 38.83 -14.64 -12.52
CA LYS A 643 38.43 -15.31 -13.77
C LYS A 643 39.62 -15.50 -14.71
N MET A 644 40.39 -14.44 -14.97
CA MET A 644 41.60 -14.52 -15.80
C MET A 644 42.63 -15.52 -15.24
N TRP A 645 42.80 -15.58 -13.92
CA TRP A 645 43.67 -16.56 -13.27
C TRP A 645 43.12 -17.99 -13.45
N THR A 646 41.83 -18.21 -13.23
CA THR A 646 41.19 -19.51 -13.44
C THR A 646 41.20 -19.94 -14.91
N GLU A 647 41.05 -19.04 -15.87
CA GLU A 647 41.16 -19.36 -17.30
C GLU A 647 42.59 -19.71 -17.71
N ARG A 648 43.59 -19.01 -17.17
CA ARG A 648 45.00 -19.26 -17.47
C ARG A 648 45.56 -20.52 -16.80
N PHE A 649 45.12 -20.83 -15.58
CA PHE A 649 45.73 -21.90 -14.76
C PHE A 649 44.75 -23.01 -14.35
N GLY A 650 43.44 -22.80 -14.47
CA GLY A 650 42.41 -23.74 -13.99
C GLY A 650 42.14 -24.93 -14.91
N ASN A 651 42.62 -24.91 -16.16
CA ASN A 651 42.49 -26.05 -17.08
C ASN A 651 43.62 -27.10 -16.96
N GLY A 652 44.55 -26.95 -16.01
CA GLY A 652 45.69 -27.86 -15.85
C GLY A 652 45.52 -29.00 -14.83
N ALA A 653 44.39 -29.08 -14.13
CA ALA A 653 44.25 -30.01 -12.98
C ALA A 653 43.67 -31.39 -13.32
N THR A 654 43.44 -31.73 -14.60
CA THR A 654 42.84 -33.02 -14.99
C THR A 654 43.52 -33.77 -16.13
N SER A 655 44.79 -33.49 -16.48
CA SER A 655 45.54 -34.43 -17.32
C SER A 655 47.05 -34.34 -17.10
N SER A 656 47.70 -35.50 -17.18
CA SER A 656 49.14 -35.77 -17.06
C SER A 656 49.68 -35.98 -15.63
N ARG A 657 49.35 -37.15 -15.07
CA ARG A 657 50.39 -38.03 -14.51
C ARG A 657 51.24 -38.51 -15.68
N ASP A 658 52.58 -38.48 -15.52
CA ASP A 658 53.66 -38.96 -16.43
C ASP A 658 54.42 -37.78 -17.07
N ILE A 659 55.68 -37.42 -16.78
CA ILE A 659 57.02 -38.08 -16.78
C ILE A 659 58.08 -36.92 -16.56
N PRO A 660 59.42 -37.13 -16.46
CA PRO A 660 60.28 -37.68 -15.41
C PRO A 660 61.21 -36.59 -14.78
N ALA A 661 62.16 -37.01 -13.96
CA ALA A 661 63.28 -36.19 -13.50
C ALA A 661 64.35 -36.02 -14.60
N SER A 662 64.62 -34.78 -15.03
CA SER A 662 65.93 -34.39 -15.57
C SER A 662 66.08 -32.87 -15.51
N GLY A 663 67.23 -32.43 -14.99
CA GLY A 663 67.52 -31.03 -14.70
C GLY A 663 67.59 -30.16 -15.95
N ASP A 664 66.96 -28.99 -15.87
CA ASP A 664 67.66 -27.72 -16.02
C ASP A 664 66.81 -26.64 -15.33
N ARG A 665 67.45 -25.67 -14.67
CA ARG A 665 66.75 -24.55 -14.03
C ARG A 665 66.30 -23.54 -15.10
N PRO A 666 65.01 -23.18 -15.19
CA PRO A 666 64.63 -21.85 -15.61
C PRO A 666 64.42 -20.96 -14.39
N GLU A 667 64.58 -19.66 -14.63
CA GLU A 667 64.64 -18.57 -13.67
C GLU A 667 63.48 -18.53 -12.67
N LYS A 668 63.76 -17.95 -11.49
CA LYS A 668 62.78 -17.60 -10.45
C LYS A 668 61.61 -16.83 -11.07
N PHE A 669 60.52 -17.52 -11.39
CA PHE A 669 59.21 -16.87 -11.45
C PHE A 669 58.74 -16.70 -10.01
N MET A 670 58.56 -15.44 -9.59
CA MET A 670 57.92 -15.11 -8.33
C MET A 670 56.54 -15.77 -8.31
N VAL A 671 56.35 -16.73 -7.41
CA VAL A 671 55.04 -17.28 -7.10
C VAL A 671 54.15 -16.12 -6.66
N ALA A 672 53.14 -15.78 -7.46
CA ALA A 672 52.13 -14.81 -7.06
C ALA A 672 51.41 -15.34 -5.82
N ARG A 673 51.49 -14.59 -4.71
CA ARG A 673 50.80 -14.92 -3.45
C ARG A 673 49.29 -15.08 -3.68
N SER A 674 48.69 -15.97 -2.89
CA SER A 674 47.25 -16.18 -2.82
C SER A 674 46.50 -14.84 -2.65
N PRO A 675 45.42 -14.58 -3.42
CA PRO A 675 44.66 -13.32 -3.35
C PRO A 675 44.14 -12.98 -1.94
N ASP A 676 43.78 -13.97 -1.13
CA ASP A 676 43.19 -13.77 0.21
C ASP A 676 44.15 -13.10 1.19
N GLU A 677 45.47 -13.24 1.03
CA GLU A 677 46.46 -12.53 1.87
C GLU A 677 46.60 -11.05 1.47
N SER A 678 46.37 -10.72 0.19
CA SER A 678 46.51 -9.37 -0.35
C SER A 678 45.38 -8.45 0.14
N ASP A 679 44.15 -8.94 0.13
CA ASP A 679 42.98 -8.17 0.55
C ASP A 679 43.04 -7.81 2.05
N ARG A 680 43.58 -8.72 2.86
CA ARG A 680 43.74 -8.54 4.30
C ARG A 680 44.88 -7.58 4.66
N THR A 681 45.94 -7.55 3.85
CA THR A 681 47.08 -6.64 4.05
C THR A 681 46.83 -5.22 3.52
N GLU A 682 45.98 -5.05 2.50
CA GLU A 682 45.58 -3.71 2.02
C GLU A 682 44.52 -3.04 2.91
N LEU A 683 43.63 -3.80 3.54
CA LEU A 683 42.67 -3.27 4.54
C LEU A 683 43.37 -2.64 5.75
N LEU A 684 44.52 -3.19 6.17
CA LEU A 684 45.32 -2.65 7.27
C LEU A 684 46.08 -1.37 6.89
N ARG A 685 46.20 -1.06 5.60
CA ARG A 685 46.93 0.09 5.08
C ARG A 685 46.07 1.35 4.93
N GLN A 686 44.76 1.25 5.15
CA GLN A 686 43.79 2.36 5.00
C GLN A 686 43.27 2.92 6.34
N VAL A 687 43.78 2.45 7.48
CA VAL A 687 43.67 3.22 8.72
C VAL A 687 44.70 4.33 8.62
N GLU A 688 44.24 5.58 8.52
CA GLU A 688 45.10 6.77 8.60
C GLU A 688 45.96 6.65 9.87
N PRO A 689 47.31 6.69 9.76
CA PRO A 689 48.14 6.66 10.96
C PRO A 689 47.89 7.96 11.72
N ILE A 690 47.39 7.85 12.96
CA ILE A 690 47.39 8.96 13.90
C ILE A 690 48.86 9.29 14.15
N ASP A 691 49.25 10.49 13.76
CA ASP A 691 50.61 10.99 13.84
C ASP A 691 50.98 11.25 15.31
N TYR A 692 51.70 10.30 15.91
CA TYR A 692 52.34 10.47 17.21
C TYR A 692 53.85 10.51 17.01
N THR A 693 54.35 11.60 16.44
CA THR A 693 55.77 11.94 16.53
C THR A 693 55.95 13.20 17.36
N GLU A 694 56.09 13.01 18.67
CA GLU A 694 57.05 13.79 19.44
C GLU A 694 58.15 12.85 19.95
N GLU A 695 59.38 13.33 19.82
CA GLU A 695 60.65 12.64 19.99
C GLU A 695 60.77 11.89 21.32
N HIS A 696 61.31 10.66 21.30
CA HIS A 696 62.49 10.28 22.09
C HIS A 696 63.03 8.91 21.64
N ALA A 697 64.35 8.84 21.51
CA ALA A 697 65.10 7.65 21.15
C ALA A 697 65.26 6.71 22.35
N ASP A 698 65.15 5.40 22.14
CA ASP A 698 65.96 4.40 22.88
C ASP A 698 65.90 2.99 22.22
N PRO A 699 66.91 2.13 22.42
CA PRO A 699 67.38 1.14 21.46
C PRO A 699 67.20 -0.29 21.98
N LEU A 700 66.24 -1.04 21.43
CA LEU A 700 66.10 -2.46 21.77
C LEU A 700 65.54 -3.33 20.63
N ALA A 701 65.89 -3.02 19.38
CA ALA A 701 65.40 -3.73 18.21
C ALA A 701 66.38 -4.78 17.63
N ASP A 702 67.44 -5.12 18.37
CA ASP A 702 68.49 -6.07 17.90
C ASP A 702 68.41 -7.48 18.51
N TYR A 703 67.38 -7.80 19.31
CA TYR A 703 67.31 -9.12 19.99
C TYR A 703 66.36 -10.15 19.34
N THR A 704 65.44 -9.76 18.45
CA THR A 704 64.42 -10.69 17.91
C THR A 704 64.76 -11.34 16.56
N ARG A 705 65.93 -11.03 15.99
CA ARG A 705 66.33 -11.55 14.67
C ARG A 705 67.12 -12.87 14.71
N SER A 706 67.46 -13.41 15.90
CA SER A 706 68.31 -14.61 16.04
C SER A 706 67.59 -15.93 16.40
N LEU A 707 66.25 -15.96 16.59
CA LEU A 707 65.54 -17.17 17.06
C LEU A 707 64.67 -17.89 16.01
N ARG A 708 64.75 -17.54 14.72
CA ARG A 708 63.95 -18.19 13.65
C ARG A 708 64.71 -19.14 12.73
N ALA A 709 65.89 -19.61 13.15
CA ALA A 709 66.63 -20.65 12.46
C ALA A 709 66.81 -21.86 13.38
N GLY A 710 65.89 -22.82 13.31
CA GLY A 710 66.07 -24.13 13.95
C GLY A 710 64.77 -24.76 14.42
N SER A 711 64.19 -25.63 13.59
CA SER A 711 63.72 -26.96 13.99
C SER A 711 62.82 -27.53 12.88
N GLN A 712 63.39 -28.49 12.15
CA GLN A 712 62.68 -29.43 11.32
C GLN A 712 62.02 -30.50 12.20
N GLY A 713 60.81 -30.90 11.79
CA GLY A 713 60.34 -32.28 11.89
C GLY A 713 59.60 -32.65 13.17
N TYR A 714 58.29 -32.88 13.05
CA TYR A 714 57.64 -34.09 13.54
C TYR A 714 56.40 -34.38 12.67
N GLN A 715 56.41 -35.56 12.05
CA GLN A 715 55.25 -36.15 11.37
C GLN A 715 54.20 -36.58 12.41
N ALA A 716 52.93 -36.31 12.12
CA ALA A 716 51.81 -37.07 12.67
C ALA A 716 50.80 -37.38 11.55
N GLN A 717 50.49 -38.66 11.42
CA GLN A 717 49.65 -39.29 10.41
C GLN A 717 48.24 -38.69 10.36
N GLY A 718 47.83 -38.21 9.17
CA GLY A 718 46.42 -38.01 8.86
C GLY A 718 45.77 -39.34 8.51
N SER A 719 44.90 -39.83 9.39
CA SER A 719 44.01 -40.95 9.08
C SER A 719 43.00 -40.51 8.01
N ARG A 720 42.88 -41.32 6.95
CA ARG A 720 41.81 -41.21 5.97
C ARG A 720 40.50 -41.57 6.66
N PHE A 721 39.55 -40.63 6.73
CA PHE A 721 38.14 -40.98 6.85
C PHE A 721 37.40 -40.60 5.57
N THR A 722 36.86 -41.64 4.98
CA THR A 722 36.04 -41.69 3.77
C THR A 722 34.78 -40.86 3.91
N SER A 723 34.53 -39.96 2.96
CA SER A 723 33.24 -39.27 2.83
C SER A 723 32.16 -40.26 2.38
N SER A 724 31.35 -40.75 3.30
CA SER A 724 30.08 -41.39 2.94
C SER A 724 29.08 -40.31 2.54
N ARG A 725 28.65 -40.34 1.27
CA ARG A 725 27.48 -39.60 0.80
C ARG A 725 26.24 -40.22 1.45
N SER A 726 25.81 -39.63 2.55
CA SER A 726 24.47 -39.85 3.10
C SER A 726 23.49 -38.93 2.35
N ALA A 727 22.63 -39.55 1.54
CA ALA A 727 21.48 -38.89 0.97
C ALA A 727 20.48 -38.57 2.10
N SER A 728 20.46 -37.32 2.56
CA SER A 728 19.42 -36.83 3.46
C SER A 728 18.10 -36.70 2.68
N SER A 729 17.24 -37.70 2.82
CA SER A 729 15.82 -37.58 2.53
C SER A 729 15.23 -36.51 3.45
N LYS A 730 14.82 -35.38 2.89
CA LYS A 730 14.06 -34.35 3.63
C LYS A 730 12.75 -34.97 4.14
N PRO A 731 12.39 -34.82 5.42
CA PRO A 731 11.06 -35.20 5.88
C PRO A 731 10.00 -34.33 5.21
N ALA A 732 8.79 -34.86 5.09
CA ALA A 732 7.66 -34.15 4.50
C ALA A 732 7.36 -32.88 5.30
N ARG A 733 7.36 -31.74 4.61
CA ARG A 733 7.10 -30.41 5.18
C ARG A 733 5.70 -30.37 5.79
N GLY A 734 5.62 -30.06 7.08
CA GLY A 734 4.37 -29.69 7.73
C GLY A 734 3.89 -28.32 7.24
N ILE A 735 2.60 -28.07 7.39
CA ILE A 735 1.90 -26.91 6.82
C ILE A 735 2.38 -25.54 7.35
N PHE A 736 3.30 -25.49 8.32
CA PHE A 736 3.92 -24.27 8.90
C PHE A 736 5.33 -24.48 9.51
N ASP A 737 6.19 -25.31 8.90
CA ASP A 737 7.61 -25.33 9.30
C ASP A 737 8.32 -24.11 8.68
N ASP A 738 8.74 -23.15 9.51
CA ASP A 738 9.43 -21.95 9.06
C ASP A 738 10.83 -22.28 8.49
N VAL A 739 10.96 -22.24 7.15
CA VAL A 739 12.17 -22.37 6.29
C VAL A 739 12.74 -23.78 6.12
#